data_AF-A0A971V5H6-F1
#
_entry.id   AF-A0A971V5H6-F1
#
_cell.length_a   1.000
_cell.length_b   1.000
_cell.length_c   1.000
_cell.angle_alpha   90.00
_cell.angle_beta   90.00
_cell.angle_gamma   90.00
#
_symmetry.space_group_name_H-M   'P 1'
#
loop_
_entity.id
_entity.type
_entity.pdbx_description
1 polymer ?
#
loop_
_entity_poly.entity_id
_entity_poly.type
_entity_poly.pdbx_seq_one_letter_code
_entity_poly.pdbx_strand_id
1 'polypeptide(L)'
;MLLIGKTWRIASPECVDESVDVASFLLTNRGIESEEEKKEFLSPNPLAWHDPFLFEQMKQAVDLIVDAIANKKKILIYGDYDADGVAATSIFVRYFRSHNCYVSYLVPRRTEHGYGLTDYIIDDVLEANPYLLITVDCGISNADTIERIKQAGIKVIVTDHHTVRSTVPQADAVICAKVDDCKYPFLELCGAGVALKTVEALGKDGRYKVYPEVWKQAMELAGIATIADLVPMINENRTIAKKALQSMANPSNLGVRVMNEMLMTRDDKPDETYISFCLVPRINAAGRLYDSSDAMKLFLSDDEKEVILAAKALNEQNEERKQIEAKVYDEAIEQVESNNRPLKWQITNTKGPVVVYSQNWHPGVLGIVAGKLAAHFSRSTIVFAQDPMNHENVRGSGRAFGEFDLFDAVEKVSELCESFGGHKKAAGLVVSKKNLPKFMELLESKCVEESSKDDDTCKLVDNDAIDVDMVIPFAKISNETLEAVKSIGPYGIANAKPTFVTRSVIVSSTHLMSEGQHLRLEVFDGASNDDEVVKSSIVSVVGFGMGEFAHVISPGDVVDIAYTMAEYTYRGITSLSLHLRDIKPCNREGLVWIKPEVPEQLYSNKLDIKQISKLLKAGNEKELLIPDEKHFSACYRTIKENFGQGVSTVDCDLLARYIYSFSHIEITPFQTRRCLDVFSEAGLIRLGVISSVRVCFNLLFPDGKAKLKLTDTYKRLCGNG
;
A
#
# COMPACT_ATOMS: atom_id res chain seq x y z
N MET A 1 11.71 11.81 11.72
CA MET A 1 10.66 11.52 12.73
C MET A 1 9.29 11.83 12.15
N LEU A 2 8.29 10.98 12.40
CA LEU A 2 6.93 11.20 11.91
C LEU A 2 5.96 11.21 13.10
N LEU A 3 5.37 12.38 13.39
CA LEU A 3 4.40 12.55 14.48
C LEU A 3 3.16 13.26 13.94
N ILE A 4 2.34 12.51 13.23
CA ILE A 4 1.15 13.01 12.54
C ILE A 4 -0.07 12.20 12.94
N GLY A 5 -1.20 12.87 13.08
CA GLY A 5 -2.51 12.25 13.18
C GLY A 5 -3.14 12.06 11.80
N LYS A 6 -4.15 11.20 11.73
CA LYS A 6 -4.89 10.93 10.49
C LYS A 6 -6.27 11.54 10.52
N THR A 7 -6.80 11.85 9.35
CA THR A 7 -8.19 12.28 9.23
C THR A 7 -9.09 11.05 9.24
N TRP A 8 -10.14 11.03 10.06
CA TRP A 8 -11.03 9.86 10.16
C TRP A 8 -12.30 10.15 9.36
N ARG A 9 -12.50 9.41 8.27
CA ARG A 9 -13.74 9.45 7.47
C ARG A 9 -14.65 8.35 7.98
N ILE A 10 -15.60 8.71 8.83
CA ILE A 10 -16.46 7.75 9.51
C ILE A 10 -17.75 7.56 8.70
N ALA A 11 -17.99 6.34 8.21
CA ALA A 11 -19.18 6.01 7.42
C ALA A 11 -20.48 6.24 8.22
N SER A 12 -20.50 5.78 9.48
CA SER A 12 -21.60 5.97 10.42
C SER A 12 -21.08 6.64 11.70
N PRO A 13 -21.23 7.98 11.86
CA PRO A 13 -20.59 8.73 12.94
C PRO A 13 -21.21 8.49 14.32
N GLU A 14 -22.43 7.93 14.36
CA GLU A 14 -23.13 7.55 15.57
C GLU A 14 -22.57 6.23 16.12
N CYS A 15 -22.39 6.17 17.43
CA CYS A 15 -22.02 4.93 18.10
C CYS A 15 -23.17 3.94 17.96
N VAL A 16 -22.87 2.72 17.51
CA VAL A 16 -23.89 1.68 17.39
C VAL A 16 -24.35 1.17 18.76
N ASP A 17 -25.59 0.69 18.81
CA ASP A 17 -26.18 0.06 20.00
C ASP A 17 -25.51 -1.29 20.31
N GLU A 18 -25.49 -1.68 21.59
CA GLU A 18 -24.94 -2.97 22.04
C GLU A 18 -25.68 -4.19 21.48
N SER A 19 -26.90 -4.04 20.97
CA SER A 19 -27.67 -5.11 20.35
C SER A 19 -27.36 -5.32 18.86
N VAL A 20 -26.57 -4.45 18.23
CA VAL A 20 -26.30 -4.52 16.78
C VAL A 20 -25.50 -5.76 16.42
N ASP A 21 -25.96 -6.45 15.36
CA ASP A 21 -25.17 -7.46 14.63
C ASP A 21 -24.10 -6.74 13.80
N VAL A 22 -22.85 -6.87 14.25
CA VAL A 22 -21.69 -6.21 13.66
C VAL A 22 -21.48 -6.63 12.20
N ALA A 23 -21.66 -7.92 11.87
CA ALA A 23 -21.43 -8.39 10.51
C ALA A 23 -22.48 -7.83 9.55
N SER A 24 -23.75 -7.91 9.93
CA SER A 24 -24.86 -7.38 9.11
C SER A 24 -24.73 -5.86 8.89
N PHE A 25 -24.34 -5.11 9.92
CA PHE A 25 -24.11 -3.67 9.81
C PHE A 25 -22.95 -3.33 8.87
N LEU A 26 -21.81 -4.01 9.03
CA LEU A 26 -20.64 -3.81 8.16
C LEU A 26 -20.95 -4.12 6.69
N LEU A 27 -21.72 -5.18 6.42
CA LEU A 27 -22.15 -5.54 5.06
C LEU A 27 -23.09 -4.49 4.48
N THR A 28 -24.02 -3.97 5.29
CA THR A 28 -24.92 -2.87 4.88
C THR A 28 -24.13 -1.63 4.50
N ASN A 29 -23.12 -1.25 5.29
CA ASN A 29 -22.21 -0.14 4.98
C ASN A 29 -21.38 -0.36 3.70
N ARG A 30 -21.26 -1.61 3.25
CA ARG A 30 -20.61 -2.00 1.99
C ARG A 30 -21.58 -2.12 0.81
N GLY A 31 -22.84 -1.72 0.99
CA GLY A 31 -23.89 -1.77 -0.03
C GLY A 31 -24.54 -3.16 -0.20
N ILE A 32 -24.35 -4.07 0.75
CA ILE A 32 -24.96 -5.41 0.77
C ILE A 32 -26.15 -5.36 1.74
N GLU A 33 -27.31 -5.01 1.21
CA GLU A 33 -28.47 -4.65 2.04
C GLU A 33 -29.41 -5.84 2.30
N SER A 34 -29.66 -6.70 1.31
CA SER A 34 -30.63 -7.79 1.46
C SER A 34 -30.09 -8.95 2.30
N GLU A 35 -30.98 -9.62 3.04
CA GLU A 35 -30.60 -10.75 3.88
C GLU A 35 -30.10 -11.94 3.04
N GLU A 36 -30.64 -12.12 1.84
CA GLU A 36 -30.14 -13.11 0.87
C GLU A 36 -28.70 -12.82 0.44
N GLU A 37 -28.38 -11.57 0.08
CA GLU A 37 -27.02 -11.17 -0.31
C GLU A 37 -26.04 -11.28 0.86
N LYS A 38 -26.44 -10.88 2.07
CA LYS A 38 -25.60 -11.02 3.27
C LYS A 38 -25.30 -12.48 3.56
N LYS A 39 -26.32 -13.35 3.51
CA LYS A 39 -26.17 -14.80 3.71
C LYS A 39 -25.26 -15.41 2.65
N GLU A 40 -25.40 -14.99 1.41
CA GLU A 40 -24.55 -15.40 0.30
C GLU A 40 -23.09 -14.94 0.50
N PHE A 41 -22.89 -13.69 0.92
CA PHE A 41 -21.56 -13.12 1.16
C PHE A 41 -20.80 -13.81 2.30
N LEU A 42 -21.52 -14.14 3.38
CA LEU A 42 -21.00 -14.86 4.55
C LEU A 42 -20.87 -16.37 4.31
N SER A 43 -21.48 -16.91 3.24
CA SER A 43 -21.41 -18.33 2.92
C SER A 43 -19.96 -18.82 2.79
N PRO A 44 -19.60 -19.98 3.36
CA PRO A 44 -18.29 -20.59 3.11
C PRO A 44 -18.15 -21.06 1.66
N ASN A 45 -19.25 -21.24 0.93
CA ASN A 45 -19.29 -21.64 -0.46
C ASN A 45 -20.17 -20.67 -1.26
N PRO A 46 -19.64 -19.50 -1.66
CA PRO A 46 -20.39 -18.58 -2.51
C PRO A 46 -20.70 -19.22 -3.87
N LEU A 47 -21.86 -18.85 -4.42
CA LEU A 47 -22.45 -19.24 -5.69
C LEU A 47 -22.02 -18.34 -6.84
N ALA A 48 -21.43 -17.17 -6.57
CA ALA A 48 -20.92 -16.25 -7.57
C ALA A 48 -19.86 -16.95 -8.46
N TRP A 49 -20.31 -17.34 -9.66
CA TRP A 49 -19.55 -18.08 -10.65
C TRP A 49 -20.21 -17.93 -12.03
N HIS A 50 -19.52 -17.31 -12.98
CA HIS A 50 -20.09 -16.99 -14.28
C HIS A 50 -19.73 -18.03 -15.34
N ASP A 51 -20.51 -18.11 -16.42
CA ASP A 51 -20.19 -19.06 -17.49
C ASP A 51 -19.00 -18.53 -18.33
N PRO A 52 -17.87 -19.26 -18.45
CA PRO A 52 -16.72 -18.78 -19.21
C PRO A 52 -17.00 -18.54 -20.69
N PHE A 53 -18.06 -19.13 -21.27
CA PHE A 53 -18.46 -18.84 -22.66
C PHE A 53 -19.10 -17.45 -22.85
N LEU A 54 -19.28 -16.67 -21.79
CA LEU A 54 -19.67 -15.25 -21.87
C LEU A 54 -18.50 -14.34 -22.29
N PHE A 55 -17.26 -14.82 -22.23
CA PHE A 55 -16.14 -14.16 -22.91
C PHE A 55 -16.33 -14.34 -24.43
N GLU A 56 -16.34 -13.22 -25.15
CA GLU A 56 -16.73 -13.17 -26.58
C GLU A 56 -15.97 -14.19 -27.45
N GLN A 57 -14.67 -14.36 -27.23
CA GLN A 57 -13.80 -15.21 -28.04
C GLN A 57 -13.41 -16.54 -27.35
N MET A 58 -14.05 -16.91 -26.23
CA MET A 58 -13.72 -18.14 -25.49
C MET A 58 -13.89 -19.40 -26.34
N LYS A 59 -14.97 -19.49 -27.12
CA LYS A 59 -15.20 -20.64 -27.99
C LYS A 59 -14.09 -20.81 -29.03
N GLN A 60 -13.61 -19.71 -29.62
CA GLN A 60 -12.52 -19.72 -30.59
C GLN A 60 -11.21 -20.18 -29.94
N ALA A 61 -10.89 -19.67 -28.74
CA ALA A 61 -9.74 -20.13 -27.98
C ALA A 61 -9.81 -21.62 -27.64
N VAL A 62 -10.97 -22.10 -27.18
CA VAL A 62 -11.22 -23.53 -26.90
C VAL A 62 -11.02 -24.37 -28.16
N ASP A 63 -11.56 -23.97 -29.31
CA ASP A 63 -11.41 -24.70 -30.58
C ASP A 63 -9.95 -24.80 -31.02
N LEU A 64 -9.17 -23.72 -30.87
CA LEU A 64 -7.74 -23.70 -31.18
C LEU A 64 -6.92 -24.59 -30.24
N ILE A 65 -7.23 -24.57 -28.95
CA ILE A 65 -6.58 -25.40 -27.93
C ILE A 65 -6.89 -26.87 -28.19
N VAL A 66 -8.16 -27.22 -28.43
CA VAL A 66 -8.59 -28.58 -28.76
C VAL A 66 -7.90 -29.08 -30.02
N ASP A 67 -7.80 -28.26 -31.06
CA ASP A 67 -7.09 -28.62 -32.30
C ASP A 67 -5.60 -28.86 -32.06
N ALA A 68 -4.95 -28.04 -31.22
CA ALA A 68 -3.56 -28.24 -30.83
C ALA A 68 -3.35 -29.55 -30.06
N ILE A 69 -4.26 -29.89 -29.13
CA ILE A 69 -4.21 -31.16 -28.37
C ILE A 69 -4.44 -32.35 -29.30
N ALA A 70 -5.50 -32.32 -30.12
CA ALA A 70 -5.89 -33.42 -31.01
C ALA A 70 -4.78 -33.78 -32.00
N ASN A 71 -4.09 -32.76 -32.53
CA ASN A 71 -3.02 -32.93 -33.51
C ASN A 71 -1.61 -32.95 -32.89
N LYS A 72 -1.49 -33.05 -31.56
CA LYS A 72 -0.22 -33.07 -30.82
C LYS A 72 0.75 -31.95 -31.24
N LYS A 73 0.21 -30.76 -31.42
CA LYS A 73 0.98 -29.59 -31.85
C LYS A 73 1.86 -29.05 -30.71
N LYS A 74 2.92 -28.32 -31.06
CA LYS A 74 3.76 -27.62 -30.08
C LYS A 74 3.02 -26.41 -29.54
N ILE A 75 2.96 -26.29 -28.22
CA ILE A 75 2.30 -25.19 -27.51
C ILE A 75 3.35 -24.45 -26.68
N LEU A 76 3.32 -23.14 -26.75
CA LEU A 76 4.16 -22.25 -25.95
C LEU A 76 3.27 -21.36 -25.07
N ILE A 77 3.51 -21.38 -23.77
CA ILE A 77 2.88 -20.46 -22.82
C ILE A 77 3.85 -19.33 -22.53
N TYR A 78 3.43 -18.09 -22.68
CA TYR A 78 4.23 -16.91 -22.33
C TYR A 78 3.53 -16.17 -21.20
N GLY A 79 4.14 -16.12 -20.00
CA GLY A 79 3.55 -15.45 -18.83
C GLY A 79 4.39 -14.32 -18.30
N ASP A 80 3.87 -13.58 -17.31
CA ASP A 80 4.65 -12.57 -16.59
C ASP A 80 5.46 -13.17 -15.42
N TYR A 81 6.42 -12.39 -14.90
CA TYR A 81 7.40 -12.82 -13.91
C TYR A 81 6.92 -12.80 -12.46
N ASP A 82 5.79 -12.16 -12.17
CA ASP A 82 5.24 -12.10 -10.83
C ASP A 82 4.33 -13.31 -10.51
N ALA A 83 3.77 -13.32 -9.31
CA ALA A 83 3.00 -14.45 -8.82
C ALA A 83 1.73 -14.72 -9.64
N ASP A 84 1.12 -13.73 -10.29
CA ASP A 84 -0.05 -13.94 -11.12
C ASP A 84 0.34 -14.62 -12.44
N GLY A 85 1.31 -14.03 -13.17
CA GLY A 85 1.87 -14.63 -14.39
C GLY A 85 2.43 -16.04 -14.19
N VAL A 86 3.16 -16.28 -13.09
CA VAL A 86 3.70 -17.61 -12.73
C VAL A 86 2.58 -18.62 -12.42
N ALA A 87 1.54 -18.21 -11.69
CA ALA A 87 0.39 -19.05 -11.39
C ALA A 87 -0.42 -19.37 -12.67
N ALA A 88 -0.71 -18.37 -13.49
CA ALA A 88 -1.44 -18.51 -14.74
C ALA A 88 -0.70 -19.44 -15.72
N THR A 89 0.62 -19.28 -15.84
CA THR A 89 1.46 -20.16 -16.65
C THR A 89 1.38 -21.59 -16.14
N SER A 90 1.45 -21.76 -14.81
CA SER A 90 1.43 -23.07 -14.18
C SER A 90 0.09 -23.81 -14.38
N ILE A 91 -1.03 -23.08 -14.37
CA ILE A 91 -2.38 -23.61 -14.64
C ILE A 91 -2.44 -24.23 -16.04
N PHE A 92 -2.05 -23.48 -17.08
CA PHE A 92 -2.07 -24.00 -18.45
C PHE A 92 -1.12 -25.17 -18.64
N VAL A 93 0.12 -25.05 -18.17
CA VAL A 93 1.14 -26.10 -18.33
C VAL A 93 0.68 -27.40 -17.67
N ARG A 94 0.10 -27.35 -16.46
CA ARG A 94 -0.47 -28.55 -15.81
C ARG A 94 -1.61 -29.15 -16.61
N TYR A 95 -2.53 -28.34 -17.11
CA TYR A 95 -3.63 -28.81 -17.96
C TYR A 95 -3.12 -29.54 -19.21
N PHE A 96 -2.19 -28.94 -19.95
CA PHE A 96 -1.62 -29.55 -21.15
C PHE A 96 -0.80 -30.81 -20.87
N ARG A 97 0.00 -30.82 -19.79
CA ARG A 97 0.76 -32.02 -19.37
C ARG A 97 -0.15 -33.18 -18.99
N SER A 98 -1.30 -32.91 -18.37
CA SER A 98 -2.29 -33.95 -18.04
C SER A 98 -2.90 -34.65 -19.27
N HIS A 99 -2.72 -34.06 -20.46
CA HIS A 99 -3.13 -34.59 -21.76
C HIS A 99 -1.94 -35.03 -22.62
N ASN A 100 -0.74 -35.14 -22.06
CA ASN A 100 0.50 -35.53 -22.76
C ASN A 100 0.83 -34.64 -23.97
N CYS A 101 0.50 -33.34 -23.90
CA CYS A 101 0.83 -32.38 -24.96
C CYS A 101 2.29 -31.93 -24.90
N TYR A 102 2.84 -31.54 -26.06
CA TYR A 102 4.14 -30.87 -26.14
C TYR A 102 4.00 -29.40 -25.76
N VAL A 103 4.04 -29.13 -24.46
CA VAL A 103 3.95 -27.77 -23.91
C VAL A 103 5.31 -27.31 -23.37
N SER A 104 5.68 -26.09 -23.73
CA SER A 104 6.83 -25.34 -23.20
C SER A 104 6.32 -24.00 -22.66
N TYR A 105 7.13 -23.33 -21.84
CA TYR A 105 6.79 -22.02 -21.31
C TYR A 105 8.00 -21.08 -21.34
N LEU A 106 7.73 -19.78 -21.42
CA LEU A 106 8.69 -18.69 -21.28
C LEU A 106 8.14 -17.69 -20.28
N VAL A 107 9.01 -17.23 -19.37
CA VAL A 107 8.72 -16.17 -18.40
C VAL A 107 9.84 -15.14 -18.53
N PRO A 108 9.54 -13.85 -18.76
CA PRO A 108 10.54 -12.83 -19.01
C PRO A 108 11.35 -12.52 -17.75
N ARG A 109 12.54 -11.94 -17.95
CA ARG A 109 13.35 -11.36 -16.87
C ARG A 109 13.09 -9.86 -16.81
N ARG A 110 12.62 -9.36 -15.68
CA ARG A 110 12.24 -7.94 -15.51
C ARG A 110 13.37 -6.96 -15.86
N THR A 111 14.60 -7.30 -15.50
CA THR A 111 15.79 -6.45 -15.70
C THR A 111 16.32 -6.47 -17.14
N GLU A 112 16.14 -7.58 -17.86
CA GLU A 112 16.67 -7.79 -19.20
C GLU A 112 15.63 -7.52 -20.29
N HIS A 113 14.39 -7.98 -20.08
CA HIS A 113 13.33 -7.96 -21.10
C HIS A 113 12.28 -6.89 -20.84
N GLY A 114 12.21 -6.31 -19.63
CA GLY A 114 11.14 -5.41 -19.23
C GLY A 114 9.84 -6.14 -18.87
N TYR A 115 8.69 -5.50 -19.11
CA TYR A 115 7.36 -6.04 -18.83
C TYR A 115 6.54 -6.21 -20.11
N GLY A 116 5.76 -7.29 -20.19
CA GLY A 116 4.94 -7.66 -21.36
C GLY A 116 5.74 -8.29 -22.50
N LEU A 117 5.07 -8.57 -23.63
CA LEU A 117 5.73 -9.04 -24.85
C LEU A 117 6.55 -7.91 -25.47
N THR A 118 7.85 -7.87 -25.17
CA THR A 118 8.78 -6.91 -25.75
C THR A 118 9.43 -7.44 -27.02
N ASP A 119 10.01 -6.56 -27.85
CA ASP A 119 10.68 -7.01 -29.08
C ASP A 119 11.81 -8.01 -28.84
N TYR A 120 12.41 -8.00 -27.64
CA TYR A 120 13.48 -8.92 -27.25
C TYR A 120 13.03 -10.38 -27.17
N ILE A 121 11.76 -10.64 -26.85
CA ILE A 121 11.25 -12.02 -26.69
C ILE A 121 10.73 -12.62 -28.00
N ILE A 122 10.59 -11.79 -29.05
CA ILE A 122 10.08 -12.23 -30.35
C ILE A 122 11.00 -13.32 -30.91
N ASP A 123 12.32 -13.09 -30.85
CA ASP A 123 13.30 -14.03 -31.39
C ASP A 123 13.20 -15.40 -30.69
N ASP A 124 13.04 -15.43 -29.37
CA ASP A 124 12.84 -16.66 -28.60
C ASP A 124 11.56 -17.40 -29.00
N VAL A 125 10.46 -16.67 -29.21
CA VAL A 125 9.18 -17.24 -29.66
C VAL A 125 9.29 -17.81 -31.07
N LEU A 126 9.95 -17.08 -31.98
CA LEU A 126 10.17 -17.51 -33.35
C LEU A 126 11.09 -18.72 -33.43
N GLU A 127 12.13 -18.78 -32.60
CA GLU A 127 13.04 -19.93 -32.50
C GLU A 127 12.32 -21.17 -31.95
N ALA A 128 11.48 -21.01 -30.92
CA ALA A 128 10.66 -22.09 -30.40
C ALA A 128 9.68 -22.64 -31.45
N ASN A 129 9.26 -21.80 -32.41
CA ASN A 129 8.36 -22.09 -33.52
C ASN A 129 7.13 -22.92 -33.08
N PRO A 130 6.35 -22.43 -32.11
CA PRO A 130 5.14 -23.11 -31.67
C PRO A 130 4.05 -23.05 -32.74
N TYR A 131 3.16 -24.04 -32.73
CA TYR A 131 1.92 -23.94 -33.49
C TYR A 131 0.96 -22.93 -32.86
N LEU A 132 0.94 -22.91 -31.53
CA LEU A 132 0.06 -22.08 -30.72
C LEU A 132 0.86 -21.43 -29.58
N LEU A 133 0.86 -20.10 -29.56
CA LEU A 133 1.29 -19.27 -28.45
C LEU A 133 0.07 -18.87 -27.62
N ILE A 134 0.14 -19.04 -26.31
CA ILE A 134 -0.86 -18.54 -25.36
C ILE A 134 -0.14 -17.56 -24.42
N THR A 135 -0.51 -16.29 -24.48
CA THR A 135 -0.02 -15.30 -23.51
C THR A 135 -0.92 -15.31 -22.28
N VAL A 136 -0.33 -15.22 -21.10
CA VAL A 136 -1.03 -15.20 -19.81
C VAL A 136 -0.59 -14.00 -19.01
N ASP A 137 -1.54 -13.28 -18.43
CA ASP A 137 -1.29 -12.08 -17.62
C ASP A 137 -0.54 -10.96 -18.36
N CYS A 138 -0.56 -11.01 -19.69
CA CYS A 138 0.05 -10.02 -20.56
C CYS A 138 -0.44 -10.17 -22.01
N GLY A 139 -0.09 -9.19 -22.84
CA GLY A 139 -0.32 -9.21 -24.29
C GLY A 139 -1.42 -8.27 -24.78
N ILE A 140 -2.36 -7.83 -23.92
CA ILE A 140 -3.48 -6.96 -24.36
C ILE A 140 -3.00 -5.60 -24.87
N SER A 141 -1.83 -5.14 -24.43
CA SER A 141 -1.20 -3.88 -24.86
C SER A 141 -0.10 -4.06 -25.92
N ASN A 142 0.12 -5.28 -26.43
CA ASN A 142 1.26 -5.61 -27.31
C ASN A 142 0.82 -5.91 -28.76
N ALA A 143 -0.04 -5.05 -29.33
CA ALA A 143 -0.63 -5.26 -30.66
C ALA A 143 0.42 -5.49 -31.76
N ASP A 144 1.42 -4.62 -31.87
CA ASP A 144 2.47 -4.70 -32.89
C ASP A 144 3.29 -5.99 -32.77
N THR A 145 3.65 -6.36 -31.55
CA THR A 145 4.42 -7.59 -31.28
C THR A 145 3.63 -8.84 -31.64
N ILE A 146 2.34 -8.89 -31.30
CA ILE A 146 1.45 -9.99 -31.65
C ILE A 146 1.29 -10.11 -33.16
N GLU A 147 1.14 -8.98 -33.87
CA GLU A 147 1.06 -8.97 -35.33
C GLU A 147 2.31 -9.59 -35.97
N ARG A 148 3.51 -9.21 -35.50
CA ARG A 148 4.78 -9.76 -35.99
C ARG A 148 4.88 -11.28 -35.78
N ILE A 149 4.44 -11.78 -34.62
CA ILE A 149 4.42 -13.23 -34.33
C ILE A 149 3.45 -13.95 -35.29
N LYS A 150 2.28 -13.38 -35.54
CA LYS A 150 1.30 -13.96 -36.49
C LYS A 150 1.79 -13.97 -37.92
N GLN A 151 2.54 -12.96 -38.35
CA GLN A 151 3.16 -12.94 -39.69
C GLN A 151 4.13 -14.11 -39.91
N ALA A 152 4.67 -14.70 -38.85
CA ALA A 152 5.47 -15.93 -38.91
C ALA A 152 4.63 -17.23 -38.99
N GLY A 153 3.31 -17.14 -39.04
CA GLY A 153 2.39 -18.28 -39.14
C GLY A 153 2.06 -18.95 -37.80
N ILE A 154 2.42 -18.32 -36.68
CA ILE A 154 2.13 -18.80 -35.32
C ILE A 154 0.72 -18.33 -34.93
N LYS A 155 -0.12 -19.24 -34.43
CA LYS A 155 -1.42 -18.86 -33.88
C LYS A 155 -1.25 -18.29 -32.48
N VAL A 156 -2.00 -17.25 -32.14
CA VAL A 156 -1.87 -16.54 -30.85
C VAL A 156 -3.22 -16.47 -30.14
N ILE A 157 -3.26 -16.91 -28.88
CA ILE A 157 -4.33 -16.62 -27.94
C ILE A 157 -3.78 -15.67 -26.88
N VAL A 158 -4.47 -14.57 -26.64
CA VAL A 158 -4.16 -13.64 -25.55
C VAL A 158 -5.10 -13.91 -24.40
N THR A 159 -4.58 -14.18 -23.21
CA THR A 159 -5.36 -14.26 -21.96
C THR A 159 -4.82 -13.22 -20.99
N ASP A 160 -5.62 -12.21 -20.69
CA ASP A 160 -5.14 -11.01 -19.98
C ASP A 160 -6.30 -10.31 -19.25
N HIS A 161 -5.97 -9.50 -18.26
CA HIS A 161 -6.91 -8.76 -17.43
C HIS A 161 -6.55 -7.27 -17.27
N HIS A 162 -5.43 -6.83 -17.85
CA HIS A 162 -5.01 -5.43 -17.85
C HIS A 162 -5.96 -4.54 -18.64
N THR A 163 -5.92 -3.23 -18.35
CA THR A 163 -6.72 -2.23 -19.06
C THR A 163 -6.27 -2.10 -20.52
N VAL A 164 -7.23 -2.14 -21.45
CA VAL A 164 -6.99 -1.87 -22.88
C VAL A 164 -6.66 -0.38 -23.07
N ARG A 165 -5.50 -0.06 -23.66
CA ARG A 165 -5.05 1.34 -23.80
C ARG A 165 -5.58 2.04 -25.05
N SER A 166 -5.36 1.43 -26.22
CA SER A 166 -5.65 2.06 -27.52
C SER A 166 -6.30 1.10 -28.50
N THR A 167 -5.70 -0.08 -28.68
CA THR A 167 -6.13 -1.06 -29.67
C THR A 167 -6.02 -2.47 -29.11
N VAL A 168 -7.06 -3.27 -29.32
CA VAL A 168 -7.04 -4.71 -29.02
C VAL A 168 -6.13 -5.41 -30.03
N PRO A 169 -5.21 -6.31 -29.60
CA PRO A 169 -4.32 -7.01 -30.51
C PRO A 169 -5.10 -7.92 -31.47
N GLN A 170 -4.64 -8.02 -32.72
CA GLN A 170 -5.24 -8.89 -33.73
C GLN A 170 -4.83 -10.36 -33.55
N ALA A 171 -5.02 -10.93 -32.35
CA ALA A 171 -4.78 -12.34 -32.06
C ALA A 171 -5.80 -13.26 -32.76
N ASP A 172 -5.60 -14.59 -32.71
CA ASP A 172 -6.61 -15.55 -33.17
C ASP A 172 -7.75 -15.72 -32.15
N ALA A 173 -7.48 -15.44 -30.87
CA ALA A 173 -8.48 -15.19 -29.84
C ALA A 173 -7.93 -14.28 -28.73
N VAL A 174 -8.78 -13.46 -28.13
CA VAL A 174 -8.50 -12.58 -27.00
C VAL A 174 -9.51 -12.85 -25.89
N ILE A 175 -9.02 -13.33 -24.75
CA ILE A 175 -9.80 -13.59 -23.54
C ILE A 175 -9.43 -12.52 -22.52
N CYS A 176 -10.22 -11.44 -22.54
CA CYS A 176 -10.11 -10.34 -21.58
C CYS A 176 -11.50 -9.74 -21.38
N ALA A 177 -11.89 -9.53 -20.11
CA ALA A 177 -13.21 -8.99 -19.79
C ALA A 177 -13.30 -7.49 -20.09
N LYS A 178 -12.16 -6.79 -20.11
CA LYS A 178 -12.06 -5.33 -20.31
C LYS A 178 -11.99 -4.92 -21.80
N VAL A 179 -12.18 -5.85 -22.72
CA VAL A 179 -12.36 -5.55 -24.14
C VAL A 179 -13.78 -5.00 -24.34
N ASP A 180 -13.90 -3.95 -25.14
CA ASP A 180 -15.19 -3.36 -25.50
C ASP A 180 -16.16 -4.43 -26.04
N ASP A 181 -17.44 -4.29 -25.70
CA ASP A 181 -18.53 -5.23 -26.05
C ASP A 181 -18.42 -6.66 -25.47
N CYS A 182 -17.46 -6.95 -24.58
CA CYS A 182 -17.40 -8.23 -23.88
C CYS A 182 -18.61 -8.42 -22.95
N LYS A 183 -19.29 -9.57 -23.06
CA LYS A 183 -20.49 -9.91 -22.26
C LYS A 183 -20.18 -10.57 -20.93
N TYR A 184 -18.91 -10.82 -20.64
CA TYR A 184 -18.51 -11.43 -19.39
C TYR A 184 -18.82 -10.48 -18.22
N PRO A 185 -19.64 -10.88 -17.23
CA PRO A 185 -20.25 -9.94 -16.30
C PRO A 185 -19.32 -9.43 -15.19
N PHE A 186 -18.10 -9.97 -15.08
CA PHE A 186 -17.15 -9.60 -14.04
C PHE A 186 -15.78 -9.23 -14.61
N LEU A 187 -15.39 -7.97 -14.48
CA LEU A 187 -14.22 -7.40 -15.15
C LEU A 187 -12.88 -7.61 -14.43
N GLU A 188 -12.93 -8.02 -13.16
CA GLU A 188 -11.82 -7.84 -12.22
C GLU A 188 -11.04 -9.15 -11.92
N LEU A 189 -11.23 -10.21 -12.71
CA LEU A 189 -10.38 -11.40 -12.58
C LEU A 189 -8.90 -11.03 -12.75
N CYS A 190 -8.00 -11.68 -12.01
CA CYS A 190 -6.56 -11.64 -12.28
C CYS A 190 -6.21 -12.55 -13.47
N GLY A 191 -4.98 -12.50 -13.99
CA GLY A 191 -4.51 -13.33 -15.12
C GLY A 191 -4.69 -14.82 -14.88
N ALA A 192 -4.35 -15.34 -13.70
CA ALA A 192 -4.58 -16.73 -13.30
C ALA A 192 -6.07 -17.06 -13.13
N GLY A 193 -6.90 -16.07 -12.76
CA GLY A 193 -8.36 -16.18 -12.79
C GLY A 193 -8.88 -16.40 -14.21
N VAL A 194 -8.40 -15.63 -15.18
CA VAL A 194 -8.72 -15.81 -16.61
C VAL A 194 -8.24 -17.18 -17.13
N ALA A 195 -7.05 -17.62 -16.73
CA ALA A 195 -6.53 -18.96 -17.05
C ALA A 195 -7.43 -20.07 -16.48
N LEU A 196 -7.87 -19.94 -15.23
CA LEU A 196 -8.81 -20.87 -14.59
C LEU A 196 -10.14 -20.95 -15.35
N LYS A 197 -10.71 -19.81 -15.75
CA LYS A 197 -11.95 -19.76 -16.56
C LYS A 197 -11.76 -20.40 -17.94
N THR A 198 -10.58 -20.28 -18.54
CA THR A 198 -10.26 -20.92 -19.81
C THR A 198 -10.19 -22.44 -19.67
N VAL A 199 -9.54 -22.94 -18.61
CA VAL A 199 -9.54 -24.38 -18.26
C VAL A 199 -10.95 -24.89 -17.95
N GLU A 200 -11.77 -24.09 -17.26
CA GLU A 200 -13.18 -24.40 -17.03
C GLU A 200 -13.95 -24.56 -18.34
N ALA A 201 -13.77 -23.64 -19.30
CA ALA A 201 -14.42 -23.70 -20.61
C ALA A 201 -14.07 -24.98 -21.37
N LEU A 202 -12.79 -25.38 -21.34
CA LEU A 202 -12.31 -26.63 -21.92
C LEU A 202 -12.99 -27.85 -21.27
N GLY A 203 -13.18 -27.83 -19.96
CA GLY A 203 -13.90 -28.88 -19.23
C GLY A 203 -15.39 -28.94 -19.59
N LYS A 204 -16.05 -27.78 -19.72
CA LYS A 204 -17.47 -27.70 -20.11
C LYS A 204 -17.72 -28.09 -21.58
N ASP A 205 -16.79 -27.77 -22.46
CA ASP A 205 -16.84 -28.19 -23.88
C ASP A 205 -16.88 -29.72 -24.02
N GLY A 206 -16.14 -30.43 -23.16
CA GLY A 206 -16.27 -31.88 -23.02
C GLY A 206 -15.47 -32.73 -24.01
N ARG A 207 -14.79 -32.12 -25.01
CA ARG A 207 -13.86 -32.87 -25.89
C ARG A 207 -12.63 -33.37 -25.13
N TYR A 208 -12.20 -32.64 -24.09
CA TYR A 208 -11.16 -33.04 -23.15
C TYR A 208 -11.61 -32.77 -21.72
N LYS A 209 -11.32 -33.71 -20.81
CA LYS A 209 -11.71 -33.57 -19.39
C LYS A 209 -10.71 -32.70 -18.63
N VAL A 210 -11.20 -31.99 -17.62
CA VAL A 210 -10.33 -31.42 -16.58
C VAL A 210 -10.28 -32.41 -15.42
N TYR A 211 -9.09 -32.93 -15.11
CA TYR A 211 -8.94 -33.87 -14.01
C TYR A 211 -9.17 -33.17 -12.67
N PRO A 212 -9.83 -33.82 -11.68
CA PRO A 212 -10.12 -33.20 -10.39
C PRO A 212 -8.90 -32.63 -9.67
N GLU A 213 -7.75 -33.31 -9.75
CA GLU A 213 -6.52 -32.85 -9.11
C GLU A 213 -5.95 -31.58 -9.78
N VAL A 214 -5.96 -31.54 -11.12
CA VAL A 214 -5.55 -30.35 -11.89
C VAL A 214 -6.46 -29.16 -11.56
N TRP A 215 -7.77 -29.39 -11.43
CA TRP A 215 -8.72 -28.34 -11.07
C TRP A 215 -8.46 -27.77 -9.67
N LYS A 216 -8.23 -28.63 -8.67
CA LYS A 216 -7.91 -28.18 -7.30
C LYS A 216 -6.64 -27.35 -7.25
N GLN A 217 -5.59 -27.81 -7.91
CA GLN A 217 -4.32 -27.07 -8.01
C GLN A 217 -4.52 -25.75 -8.75
N ALA A 218 -5.30 -25.73 -9.83
CA ALA A 218 -5.60 -24.49 -10.54
C ALA A 218 -6.39 -23.50 -9.67
N MET A 219 -7.33 -23.98 -8.85
CA MET A 219 -8.06 -23.16 -7.89
C MET A 219 -7.14 -22.56 -6.82
N GLU A 220 -6.22 -23.36 -6.26
CA GLU A 220 -5.22 -22.88 -5.29
C GLU A 220 -4.33 -21.78 -5.90
N LEU A 221 -3.78 -22.02 -7.09
CA LEU A 221 -2.92 -21.08 -7.79
C LEU A 221 -3.67 -19.79 -8.16
N ALA A 222 -4.90 -19.90 -8.68
CA ALA A 222 -5.73 -18.74 -9.00
C ALA A 222 -6.08 -17.92 -7.76
N GLY A 223 -6.32 -18.54 -6.60
CA GLY A 223 -6.57 -17.80 -5.35
C GLY A 223 -5.33 -17.12 -4.78
N ILE A 224 -4.16 -17.77 -4.86
CA ILE A 224 -2.88 -17.14 -4.51
C ILE A 224 -2.66 -15.89 -5.39
N ALA A 225 -2.85 -16.03 -6.69
CA ALA A 225 -2.72 -14.94 -7.66
C ALA A 225 -3.73 -13.80 -7.43
N THR A 226 -5.01 -14.14 -7.16
CA THR A 226 -6.06 -13.17 -6.86
C THR A 226 -5.67 -12.26 -5.68
N ILE A 227 -5.06 -12.83 -4.65
CA ILE A 227 -4.56 -12.07 -3.50
C ILE A 227 -3.26 -11.34 -3.83
N ALA A 228 -2.37 -11.95 -4.61
CA ALA A 228 -1.08 -11.38 -5.00
C ALA A 228 -1.21 -10.11 -5.85
N ASP A 229 -2.13 -10.12 -6.81
CA ASP A 229 -2.34 -9.04 -7.77
C ASP A 229 -3.25 -7.92 -7.22
N LEU A 230 -3.74 -8.08 -5.98
CA LEU A 230 -4.56 -7.09 -5.28
C LEU A 230 -5.84 -6.71 -6.05
N VAL A 231 -6.39 -7.61 -6.87
CA VAL A 231 -7.68 -7.38 -7.54
C VAL A 231 -8.83 -7.27 -6.53
N PRO A 232 -9.93 -6.57 -6.87
CA PRO A 232 -11.13 -6.48 -6.02
C PRO A 232 -11.63 -7.84 -5.50
N MET A 233 -11.71 -7.98 -4.17
CA MET A 233 -12.11 -9.18 -3.42
C MET A 233 -13.64 -9.29 -3.29
N ILE A 234 -14.31 -9.28 -4.44
CA ILE A 234 -15.76 -9.36 -4.60
C ILE A 234 -16.11 -10.37 -5.69
N ASN A 235 -17.38 -10.79 -5.77
CA ASN A 235 -17.89 -11.69 -6.82
C ASN A 235 -16.99 -12.96 -7.00
N GLU A 236 -16.61 -13.33 -8.23
CA GLU A 236 -15.84 -14.54 -8.51
C GLU A 236 -14.47 -14.56 -7.83
N ASN A 237 -13.77 -13.43 -7.72
CA ASN A 237 -12.48 -13.36 -7.01
C ASN A 237 -12.64 -13.78 -5.55
N ARG A 238 -13.72 -13.35 -4.89
CA ARG A 238 -14.05 -13.78 -3.53
C ARG A 238 -14.33 -15.27 -3.46
N THR A 239 -15.07 -15.82 -4.42
CA THR A 239 -15.34 -17.26 -4.51
C THR A 239 -14.05 -18.06 -4.70
N ILE A 240 -13.17 -17.62 -5.61
CA ILE A 240 -11.87 -18.23 -5.90
C ILE A 240 -11.00 -18.21 -4.64
N ALA A 241 -10.84 -17.04 -4.01
CA ALA A 241 -10.03 -16.89 -2.80
C ALA A 241 -10.56 -17.75 -1.64
N LYS A 242 -11.89 -17.78 -1.38
CA LYS A 242 -12.48 -18.64 -0.33
C LYS A 242 -12.18 -20.12 -0.58
N LYS A 243 -12.39 -20.60 -1.82
CA LYS A 243 -12.13 -22.01 -2.17
C LYS A 243 -10.64 -22.34 -2.11
N ALA A 244 -9.77 -21.43 -2.53
CA ALA A 244 -8.33 -21.58 -2.45
C ALA A 244 -7.86 -21.69 -0.99
N LEU A 245 -8.25 -20.75 -0.11
CA LEU A 245 -7.87 -20.77 1.31
C LEU A 245 -8.32 -22.08 2.00
N GLN A 246 -9.52 -22.57 1.68
CA GLN A 246 -10.00 -23.87 2.17
C GLN A 246 -9.13 -25.03 1.67
N SER A 247 -8.78 -25.03 0.38
CA SER A 247 -7.92 -26.04 -0.22
C SER A 247 -6.50 -26.00 0.37
N MET A 248 -5.95 -24.81 0.60
CA MET A 248 -4.61 -24.59 1.13
C MET A 248 -4.44 -25.06 2.58
N ALA A 249 -5.52 -25.30 3.33
CA ALA A 249 -5.42 -25.96 4.63
C ALA A 249 -4.97 -27.43 4.51
N ASN A 250 -5.22 -28.07 3.36
CA ASN A 250 -4.70 -29.39 2.99
C ASN A 250 -4.36 -29.40 1.49
N PRO A 251 -3.22 -28.78 1.10
CA PRO A 251 -2.96 -28.43 -0.30
C PRO A 251 -2.86 -29.64 -1.23
N SER A 252 -3.45 -29.49 -2.42
CA SER A 252 -3.28 -30.38 -3.57
C SER A 252 -1.99 -30.08 -4.35
N ASN A 253 -1.53 -28.82 -4.34
CA ASN A 253 -0.26 -28.45 -4.94
C ASN A 253 0.92 -28.72 -3.98
N LEU A 254 1.89 -29.51 -4.44
CA LEU A 254 3.08 -29.88 -3.66
C LEU A 254 3.91 -28.67 -3.22
N GLY A 255 4.07 -27.67 -4.09
CA GLY A 255 4.75 -26.43 -3.77
C GLY A 255 4.08 -25.64 -2.66
N VAL A 256 2.74 -25.54 -2.72
CA VAL A 256 1.96 -24.88 -1.66
C VAL A 256 2.11 -25.63 -0.34
N ARG A 257 2.06 -26.97 -0.36
CA ARG A 257 2.28 -27.80 0.85
C ARG A 257 3.64 -27.54 1.48
N VAL A 258 4.72 -27.61 0.70
CA VAL A 258 6.09 -27.40 1.18
C VAL A 258 6.27 -25.97 1.74
N MET A 259 5.69 -24.96 1.08
CA MET A 259 5.76 -23.59 1.57
C MET A 259 4.98 -23.37 2.86
N ASN A 260 3.80 -23.99 3.01
CA ASN A 260 3.04 -23.94 4.26
C ASN A 260 3.85 -24.57 5.40
N GLU A 261 4.40 -25.78 5.19
CA GLU A 261 5.24 -26.47 6.17
C GLU A 261 6.51 -25.69 6.55
N MET A 262 7.10 -24.95 5.61
CA MET A 262 8.31 -24.17 5.83
C MET A 262 8.04 -22.85 6.57
N LEU A 263 6.87 -22.23 6.37
CA LEU A 263 6.63 -20.83 6.75
C LEU A 263 5.64 -20.64 7.89
N MET A 264 4.80 -21.64 8.18
CA MET A 264 3.73 -21.54 9.17
C MET A 264 4.02 -22.40 10.40
N THR A 265 3.42 -22.04 11.53
CA THR A 265 3.39 -22.97 12.67
C THR A 265 2.30 -24.02 12.48
N ARG A 266 2.39 -25.13 13.21
CA ARG A 266 1.52 -26.30 13.01
C ARG A 266 0.02 -26.00 13.20
N ASP A 267 -0.32 -25.02 14.04
CA ASP A 267 -1.70 -24.70 14.39
C ASP A 267 -2.28 -23.55 13.53
N ASP A 268 -1.44 -22.90 12.72
CA ASP A 268 -1.87 -21.80 11.86
C ASP A 268 -2.63 -22.31 10.63
N LYS A 269 -3.56 -21.50 10.13
CA LYS A 269 -4.26 -21.74 8.86
C LYS A 269 -3.88 -20.64 7.87
N PRO A 270 -3.79 -20.95 6.56
CA PRO A 270 -3.54 -19.92 5.56
C PRO A 270 -4.67 -18.90 5.55
N ASP A 271 -4.32 -17.62 5.57
CA ASP A 271 -5.23 -16.49 5.40
C ASP A 271 -4.66 -15.52 4.33
N GLU A 272 -5.38 -14.44 4.04
CA GLU A 272 -4.92 -13.42 3.09
C GLU A 272 -3.61 -12.76 3.53
N THR A 273 -3.35 -12.67 4.84
CA THR A 273 -2.14 -12.07 5.41
C THR A 273 -0.92 -12.95 5.12
N TYR A 274 -1.02 -14.25 5.37
CA TYR A 274 -0.01 -15.25 5.04
C TYR A 274 0.33 -15.21 3.55
N ILE A 275 -0.69 -15.20 2.69
CA ILE A 275 -0.46 -15.17 1.24
C ILE A 275 0.26 -13.88 0.84
N SER A 276 -0.24 -12.73 1.27
CA SER A 276 0.26 -11.40 0.87
C SER A 276 1.66 -11.08 1.41
N PHE A 277 1.96 -11.48 2.65
CA PHE A 277 3.18 -11.06 3.37
C PHE A 277 4.22 -12.17 3.57
N CYS A 278 3.85 -13.44 3.37
CA CYS A 278 4.77 -14.58 3.53
C CYS A 278 5.01 -15.33 2.22
N LEU A 279 3.96 -15.85 1.58
CA LEU A 279 4.08 -16.72 0.40
C LEU A 279 4.45 -15.94 -0.86
N VAL A 280 3.61 -14.97 -1.26
CA VAL A 280 3.76 -14.18 -2.49
C VAL A 280 5.08 -13.41 -2.55
N PRO A 281 5.58 -12.79 -1.47
CA PRO A 281 6.88 -12.13 -1.53
C PRO A 281 8.00 -13.06 -1.98
N ARG A 282 8.01 -14.33 -1.58
CA ARG A 282 9.05 -15.29 -1.99
C ARG A 282 8.98 -15.62 -3.47
N ILE A 283 7.77 -15.85 -3.99
CA ILE A 283 7.54 -16.04 -5.42
C ILE A 283 8.02 -14.82 -6.21
N ASN A 284 7.61 -13.63 -5.78
CA ASN A 284 7.97 -12.37 -6.44
C ASN A 284 9.45 -11.97 -6.27
N ALA A 285 10.20 -12.58 -5.34
CA ALA A 285 11.63 -12.31 -5.17
C ALA A 285 12.42 -12.80 -6.40
N ALA A 286 12.05 -13.98 -6.91
CA ALA A 286 12.69 -14.59 -8.08
C ALA A 286 12.62 -13.65 -9.29
N GLY A 287 11.43 -13.21 -9.71
CA GLY A 287 11.27 -12.29 -10.85
C GLY A 287 11.84 -10.86 -10.64
N ARG A 288 12.23 -10.51 -9.40
CA ARG A 288 12.84 -9.20 -9.10
C ARG A 288 14.36 -9.20 -9.15
N LEU A 289 14.99 -10.30 -8.73
CA LEU A 289 16.45 -10.41 -8.64
C LEU A 289 17.04 -11.35 -9.70
N TYR A 290 16.29 -12.36 -10.12
CA TYR A 290 16.74 -13.48 -10.94
C TYR A 290 15.72 -13.78 -12.05
N ASP A 291 15.73 -15.00 -12.59
CA ASP A 291 14.60 -15.53 -13.36
C ASP A 291 13.61 -16.27 -12.46
N SER A 292 12.38 -16.41 -12.94
CA SER A 292 11.28 -17.06 -12.20
C SER A 292 11.36 -18.60 -12.26
N SER A 293 12.51 -19.20 -12.60
CA SER A 293 12.61 -20.66 -12.80
C SER A 293 12.30 -21.46 -11.53
N ASP A 294 12.75 -21.02 -10.35
CA ASP A 294 12.43 -21.69 -9.09
C ASP A 294 10.96 -21.54 -8.69
N ALA A 295 10.34 -20.40 -9.00
CA ALA A 295 8.91 -20.20 -8.82
C ALA A 295 8.09 -21.14 -9.73
N MET A 296 8.52 -21.31 -10.99
CA MET A 296 7.91 -22.27 -11.90
C MET A 296 8.09 -23.72 -11.42
N LYS A 297 9.30 -24.11 -10.97
CA LYS A 297 9.55 -25.45 -10.41
C LYS A 297 8.67 -25.74 -9.19
N LEU A 298 8.51 -24.75 -8.31
CA LEU A 298 7.67 -24.86 -7.12
C LEU A 298 6.24 -25.31 -7.46
N PHE A 299 5.62 -24.72 -8.47
CA PHE A 299 4.23 -25.03 -8.82
C PHE A 299 4.05 -26.16 -9.84
N LEU A 300 5.07 -26.44 -10.65
CA LEU A 300 4.99 -27.41 -11.75
C LEU A 300 5.59 -28.78 -11.46
N SER A 301 6.56 -28.89 -10.55
CA SER A 301 7.22 -30.17 -10.28
C SER A 301 6.34 -31.09 -9.42
N ASP A 302 6.40 -32.38 -9.73
CA ASP A 302 5.82 -33.45 -8.92
C ASP A 302 6.90 -34.19 -8.10
N ASP A 303 8.19 -33.81 -8.23
CA ASP A 303 9.29 -34.33 -7.40
C ASP A 303 9.46 -33.48 -6.14
N GLU A 304 9.12 -34.05 -4.99
CA GLU A 304 9.22 -33.41 -3.68
C GLU A 304 10.63 -32.87 -3.37
N LYS A 305 11.70 -33.54 -3.83
CA LYS A 305 13.06 -33.05 -3.62
C LYS A 305 13.32 -31.77 -4.41
N GLU A 306 12.88 -31.73 -5.67
CA GLU A 306 13.01 -30.54 -6.52
C GLU A 306 12.20 -29.38 -5.94
N VAL A 307 10.98 -29.65 -5.48
CA VAL A 307 10.11 -28.64 -4.86
C VAL A 307 10.72 -28.08 -3.57
N ILE A 308 11.29 -28.93 -2.70
CA ILE A 308 11.97 -28.48 -1.47
C ILE A 308 13.18 -27.60 -1.79
N LEU A 309 13.97 -27.95 -2.80
CA LEU A 309 15.11 -27.14 -3.23
C LEU A 309 14.66 -25.79 -3.79
N ALA A 310 13.62 -25.77 -4.63
CA ALA A 310 13.03 -24.54 -5.15
C ALA A 310 12.47 -23.65 -4.03
N ALA A 311 11.75 -24.21 -3.06
CA ALA A 311 11.21 -23.47 -1.92
C ALA A 311 12.32 -22.81 -1.08
N LYS A 312 13.43 -23.52 -0.83
CA LYS A 312 14.60 -22.97 -0.13
C LYS A 312 15.27 -21.85 -0.91
N ALA A 313 15.47 -22.04 -2.21
CA ALA A 313 16.04 -21.01 -3.08
C ALA A 313 15.18 -19.73 -3.07
N LEU A 314 13.87 -19.85 -3.21
CA LEU A 314 12.94 -18.70 -3.14
C LEU A 314 13.00 -17.98 -1.79
N ASN A 315 13.19 -18.72 -0.70
CA ASN A 315 13.37 -18.12 0.63
C ASN A 315 14.70 -17.34 0.72
N GLU A 316 15.81 -17.89 0.22
CA GLU A 316 17.11 -17.22 0.18
C GLU A 316 17.06 -15.95 -0.69
N GLN A 317 16.48 -16.05 -1.90
CA GLN A 317 16.27 -14.91 -2.81
C GLN A 317 15.42 -13.80 -2.16
N ASN A 318 14.41 -14.17 -1.38
CA ASN A 318 13.59 -13.22 -0.62
C ASN A 318 14.39 -12.48 0.46
N GLU A 319 15.24 -13.18 1.19
CA GLU A 319 16.10 -12.56 2.21
C GLU A 319 17.15 -11.65 1.58
N GLU A 320 17.78 -12.07 0.46
CA GLU A 320 18.67 -11.20 -0.30
C GLU A 320 17.97 -9.95 -0.81
N ARG A 321 16.76 -10.10 -1.37
CA ARG A 321 15.94 -8.97 -1.84
C ARG A 321 15.65 -7.98 -0.71
N LYS A 322 15.34 -8.46 0.50
CA LYS A 322 15.15 -7.60 1.68
C LYS A 322 16.43 -6.87 2.09
N GLN A 323 17.59 -7.52 2.01
CA GLN A 323 18.89 -6.89 2.31
C GLN A 323 19.23 -5.78 1.31
N ILE A 324 19.05 -6.04 0.01
CA ILE A 324 19.25 -5.04 -1.06
C ILE A 324 18.28 -3.88 -0.85
N GLU A 325 17.00 -4.19 -0.60
CA GLU A 325 15.97 -3.19 -0.33
C GLU A 325 16.31 -2.30 0.87
N ALA A 326 16.75 -2.87 1.99
CA ALA A 326 17.15 -2.13 3.18
C ALA A 326 18.31 -1.17 2.88
N LYS A 327 19.36 -1.67 2.20
CA LYS A 327 20.49 -0.83 1.79
C LYS A 327 20.07 0.34 0.90
N VAL A 328 19.26 0.07 -0.13
CA VAL A 328 18.78 1.11 -1.05
C VAL A 328 17.89 2.12 -0.33
N TYR A 329 17.06 1.65 0.61
CA TYR A 329 16.22 2.50 1.44
C TYR A 329 17.05 3.44 2.32
N ASP A 330 18.05 2.91 3.03
CA ASP A 330 18.92 3.71 3.91
C ASP A 330 19.72 4.76 3.12
N GLU A 331 20.33 4.37 2.00
CA GLU A 331 21.03 5.31 1.10
C GLU A 331 20.09 6.38 0.52
N ALA A 332 18.83 6.03 0.24
CA ALA A 332 17.84 6.98 -0.25
C ALA A 332 17.40 7.97 0.84
N ILE A 333 17.21 7.52 2.10
CA ILE A 333 16.96 8.40 3.24
C ILE A 333 18.12 9.39 3.38
N GLU A 334 19.37 8.91 3.38
CA GLU A 334 20.56 9.77 3.46
C GLU A 334 20.58 10.83 2.35
N GLN A 335 20.22 10.47 1.11
CA GLN A 335 20.14 11.44 0.01
C GLN A 335 19.07 12.52 0.21
N VAL A 336 17.94 12.21 0.85
CA VAL A 336 16.87 13.16 1.11
C VAL A 336 17.25 14.09 2.26
N GLU A 337 17.83 13.53 3.32
CA GLU A 337 18.15 14.25 4.56
C GLU A 337 19.52 14.95 4.54
N SER A 338 20.35 14.67 3.53
CA SER A 338 21.67 15.28 3.39
C SER A 338 21.62 16.81 3.35
N ASN A 339 22.42 17.45 4.20
CA ASN A 339 22.65 18.90 4.16
C ASN A 339 23.31 19.37 2.85
N ASN A 340 23.96 18.47 2.10
CA ASN A 340 24.55 18.75 0.80
C ASN A 340 23.53 18.69 -0.35
N ARG A 341 22.30 18.20 -0.10
CA ARG A 341 21.21 18.24 -1.07
C ARG A 341 20.90 19.71 -1.41
N PRO A 342 20.93 20.11 -2.69
CA PRO A 342 20.69 21.50 -3.07
C PRO A 342 19.41 22.05 -2.47
N LEU A 343 19.44 23.30 -2.00
CA LEU A 343 18.33 23.91 -1.25
C LEU A 343 16.97 23.77 -1.95
N LYS A 344 16.94 23.97 -3.27
CA LYS A 344 15.71 23.84 -4.08
C LYS A 344 15.10 22.43 -4.10
N TRP A 345 15.86 21.40 -3.72
CA TRP A 345 15.43 20.00 -3.69
C TRP A 345 15.19 19.45 -2.30
N GLN A 346 15.43 20.26 -1.25
CA GLN A 346 15.14 19.82 0.11
C GLN A 346 13.64 19.72 0.30
N ILE A 347 13.22 18.72 1.07
CA ILE A 347 11.80 18.43 1.30
C ILE A 347 11.04 19.60 1.93
N THR A 348 11.74 20.46 2.69
CA THR A 348 11.21 21.70 3.27
C THR A 348 10.90 22.78 2.22
N ASN A 349 11.44 22.64 1.02
CA ASN A 349 11.39 23.61 -0.07
C ASN A 349 10.68 23.09 -1.32
N THR A 350 10.30 21.81 -1.34
CA THR A 350 9.55 21.21 -2.45
C THR A 350 8.10 20.99 -2.09
N LYS A 351 7.28 20.88 -3.13
CA LYS A 351 5.85 20.60 -3.13
C LYS A 351 5.54 19.26 -3.78
N GLY A 352 6.22 18.94 -4.88
CA GLY A 352 6.06 17.72 -5.66
C GLY A 352 6.74 16.49 -5.04
N PRO A 353 6.79 15.38 -5.82
CA PRO A 353 7.37 14.13 -5.37
C PRO A 353 8.85 14.24 -4.97
N VAL A 354 9.25 13.49 -3.93
CA VAL A 354 10.68 13.31 -3.60
C VAL A 354 11.31 12.46 -4.70
N VAL A 355 12.36 12.99 -5.33
CA VAL A 355 13.13 12.25 -6.34
C VAL A 355 14.52 11.92 -5.82
N VAL A 356 14.91 10.66 -5.91
CA VAL A 356 16.25 10.16 -5.50
C VAL A 356 16.82 9.25 -6.59
N TYR A 357 18.16 9.19 -6.67
CA TYR A 357 18.85 8.44 -7.70
C TYR A 357 20.19 7.90 -7.23
N SER A 358 20.52 6.67 -7.60
CA SER A 358 21.88 6.15 -7.53
C SER A 358 22.16 5.20 -8.69
N GLN A 359 23.40 5.22 -9.19
CA GLN A 359 23.84 4.26 -10.21
C GLN A 359 24.04 2.84 -9.65
N ASN A 360 24.17 2.69 -8.34
CA ASN A 360 24.47 1.41 -7.69
C ASN A 360 23.21 0.66 -7.19
N TRP A 361 22.02 1.21 -7.41
CA TRP A 361 20.78 0.61 -6.92
C TRP A 361 20.25 -0.44 -7.87
N HIS A 362 19.71 -1.52 -7.29
CA HIS A 362 19.13 -2.61 -8.08
C HIS A 362 17.73 -2.23 -8.58
N PRO A 363 17.44 -2.28 -9.91
CA PRO A 363 16.13 -1.88 -10.45
C PRO A 363 14.94 -2.68 -9.91
N GLY A 364 15.16 -3.95 -9.52
CA GLY A 364 14.12 -4.85 -9.02
C GLY A 364 13.48 -4.43 -7.68
N VAL A 365 14.13 -3.55 -6.90
CA VAL A 365 13.64 -3.11 -5.57
C VAL A 365 13.07 -1.69 -5.56
N LEU A 366 13.22 -0.90 -6.64
CA LEU A 366 12.89 0.54 -6.66
C LEU A 366 11.44 0.81 -6.27
N GLY A 367 10.49 -0.01 -6.76
CA GLY A 367 9.08 0.18 -6.45
C GLY A 367 8.73 -0.05 -4.98
N ILE A 368 9.45 -0.95 -4.30
CA ILE A 368 9.25 -1.23 -2.87
C ILE A 368 9.84 -0.07 -2.04
N VAL A 369 11.06 0.34 -2.38
CA VAL A 369 11.72 1.47 -1.72
C VAL A 369 10.93 2.76 -1.91
N ALA A 370 10.42 3.04 -3.11
CA ALA A 370 9.57 4.21 -3.37
C ALA A 370 8.34 4.23 -2.47
N GLY A 371 7.70 3.08 -2.23
CA GLY A 371 6.55 2.97 -1.34
C GLY A 371 6.91 3.24 0.13
N LYS A 372 8.03 2.66 0.59
CA LYS A 372 8.54 2.90 1.96
C LYS A 372 8.92 4.37 2.19
N LEU A 373 9.62 4.99 1.25
CA LEU A 373 9.98 6.42 1.32
C LEU A 373 8.73 7.30 1.27
N ALA A 374 7.75 6.94 0.44
CA ALA A 374 6.51 7.70 0.37
C ALA A 374 5.76 7.71 1.71
N ALA A 375 5.71 6.56 2.40
CA ALA A 375 5.16 6.47 3.75
C ALA A 375 6.03 7.23 4.78
N HIS A 376 7.35 7.03 4.76
CA HIS A 376 8.28 7.63 5.72
C HIS A 376 8.24 9.17 5.70
N PHE A 377 8.24 9.76 4.51
CA PHE A 377 8.22 11.22 4.34
C PHE A 377 6.82 11.81 4.20
N SER A 378 5.78 10.96 4.19
CA SER A 378 4.41 11.38 3.89
C SER A 378 4.32 12.20 2.60
N ARG A 379 5.05 11.77 1.57
CA ARG A 379 5.17 12.48 0.29
C ARG A 379 5.45 11.49 -0.84
N SER A 380 4.71 11.62 -1.95
CA SER A 380 4.95 10.80 -3.15
C SER A 380 6.42 10.77 -3.52
N THR A 381 6.94 9.62 -3.95
CA THR A 381 8.38 9.44 -4.17
C THR A 381 8.63 8.74 -5.50
N ILE A 382 9.71 9.12 -6.19
CA ILE A 382 10.25 8.46 -7.37
C ILE A 382 11.70 8.07 -7.11
N VAL A 383 12.02 6.78 -7.24
CA VAL A 383 13.35 6.23 -7.02
C VAL A 383 13.91 5.76 -8.35
N PHE A 384 15.07 6.29 -8.73
CA PHE A 384 15.75 5.96 -9.98
C PHE A 384 17.02 5.13 -9.74
N ALA A 385 17.26 4.16 -10.62
CA ALA A 385 18.56 3.50 -10.79
C ALA A 385 19.10 3.71 -12.21
N GLN A 386 20.37 3.37 -12.44
CA GLN A 386 20.89 3.25 -13.80
C GLN A 386 20.12 2.17 -14.55
N ASP A 387 19.72 2.44 -15.79
CA ASP A 387 19.01 1.46 -16.61
C ASP A 387 19.98 0.38 -17.11
N PRO A 388 19.76 -0.91 -16.80
CA PRO A 388 20.66 -1.99 -17.23
C PRO A 388 20.73 -2.15 -18.76
N MET A 389 19.67 -1.75 -19.47
CA MET A 389 19.58 -1.91 -20.92
C MET A 389 20.27 -0.77 -21.68
N ASN A 390 20.31 0.43 -21.09
CA ASN A 390 20.94 1.61 -21.67
C ASN A 390 21.51 2.51 -20.58
N HIS A 391 22.83 2.50 -20.41
CA HIS A 391 23.52 3.22 -19.33
C HIS A 391 23.44 4.76 -19.43
N GLU A 392 23.01 5.31 -20.58
CA GLU A 392 22.72 6.75 -20.74
C GLU A 392 21.35 7.14 -20.15
N ASN A 393 20.52 6.15 -19.79
CA ASN A 393 19.21 6.33 -19.20
C ASN A 393 19.19 5.93 -17.72
N VAL A 394 18.17 6.42 -17.03
CA VAL A 394 17.81 6.03 -15.67
C VAL A 394 16.41 5.46 -15.67
N ARG A 395 16.22 4.33 -14.99
CA ARG A 395 14.93 3.66 -14.83
C ARG A 395 14.39 3.97 -13.45
N GLY A 396 13.16 4.45 -13.40
CA GLY A 396 12.49 4.90 -12.18
C GLY A 396 11.25 4.08 -11.84
N SER A 397 10.99 3.95 -10.54
CA SER A 397 9.67 3.55 -10.03
C SER A 397 9.19 4.56 -9.01
N GLY A 398 7.95 5.00 -9.17
CA GLY A 398 7.29 5.95 -8.31
C GLY A 398 6.10 5.37 -7.56
N ARG A 399 5.84 5.90 -6.36
CA ARG A 399 4.67 5.61 -5.53
C ARG A 399 4.06 6.89 -5.00
N ALA A 400 2.75 7.01 -5.12
CA ALA A 400 2.01 8.14 -4.58
C ALA A 400 1.84 8.00 -3.06
N PHE A 401 1.78 9.13 -2.35
CA PHE A 401 1.31 9.20 -0.97
C PHE A 401 -0.07 9.85 -0.91
N GLY A 402 -0.94 9.36 -0.02
CA GLY A 402 -2.32 9.85 0.11
C GLY A 402 -3.05 9.83 -1.24
N GLU A 403 -3.86 10.86 -1.51
CA GLU A 403 -4.66 10.96 -2.75
C GLU A 403 -3.94 11.60 -3.94
N PHE A 404 -2.63 11.83 -3.85
CA PHE A 404 -1.85 12.39 -4.94
C PHE A 404 -1.93 11.51 -6.21
N ASP A 405 -2.18 12.12 -7.36
CA ASP A 405 -2.13 11.44 -8.66
C ASP A 405 -0.72 11.55 -9.23
N LEU A 406 0.07 10.51 -9.01
CA LEU A 406 1.45 10.49 -9.49
C LEU A 406 1.53 10.31 -11.01
N PHE A 407 0.57 9.60 -11.59
CA PHE A 407 0.58 9.33 -13.02
C PHE A 407 0.30 10.61 -13.81
N ASP A 408 -0.74 11.35 -13.43
CA ASP A 408 -1.08 12.64 -14.03
C ASP A 408 0.06 13.68 -13.87
N ALA A 409 0.73 13.70 -12.71
CA ALA A 409 1.90 14.56 -12.51
C ALA A 409 3.07 14.20 -13.46
N VAL A 410 3.31 12.91 -13.71
CA VAL A 410 4.34 12.44 -14.65
C VAL A 410 3.93 12.68 -16.10
N GLU A 411 2.65 12.50 -16.44
CA GLU A 411 2.11 12.73 -17.78
C GLU A 411 2.35 14.17 -18.26
N LYS A 412 2.19 15.14 -17.35
CA LYS A 412 2.48 16.58 -17.60
C LYS A 412 3.93 16.90 -17.92
N VAL A 413 4.85 15.97 -17.66
CA VAL A 413 6.29 16.10 -17.94
C VAL A 413 6.82 14.99 -18.85
N SER A 414 5.90 14.28 -19.53
CA SER A 414 6.20 13.12 -20.38
C SER A 414 7.17 13.41 -21.53
N GLU A 415 7.29 14.67 -21.97
CA GLU A 415 8.26 15.09 -23.00
C GLU A 415 9.73 14.83 -22.61
N LEU A 416 10.02 14.63 -21.32
CA LEU A 416 11.36 14.31 -20.81
C LEU A 416 11.54 12.81 -20.53
N CYS A 417 10.51 12.00 -20.73
CA CYS A 417 10.52 10.56 -20.54
C CYS A 417 10.73 9.85 -21.88
N GLU A 418 11.70 8.94 -21.93
CA GLU A 418 11.89 8.01 -23.05
C GLU A 418 10.72 7.01 -23.12
N SER A 419 10.22 6.60 -21.95
CA SER A 419 8.98 5.84 -21.80
C SER A 419 8.41 6.05 -20.40
N PHE A 420 7.09 5.94 -20.26
CA PHE A 420 6.42 5.93 -18.97
C PHE A 420 5.10 5.15 -19.02
N GLY A 421 4.63 4.71 -17.86
CA GLY A 421 3.37 4.00 -17.70
C GLY A 421 3.01 3.84 -16.22
N GLY A 422 1.77 3.44 -15.94
CA GLY A 422 1.31 3.21 -14.57
C GLY A 422 -0.14 3.60 -14.38
N HIS A 423 -0.48 3.97 -13.16
CA HIS A 423 -1.81 4.39 -12.72
C HIS A 423 -1.67 5.40 -11.56
N LYS A 424 -2.78 6.00 -11.11
CA LYS A 424 -2.81 7.07 -10.08
C LYS A 424 -1.81 6.90 -8.92
N LYS A 425 -1.64 5.68 -8.39
CA LYS A 425 -0.82 5.38 -7.21
C LYS A 425 0.61 4.93 -7.51
N ALA A 426 0.95 4.59 -8.76
CA ALA A 426 2.28 4.10 -9.11
C ALA A 426 2.65 4.41 -10.56
N ALA A 427 3.93 4.73 -10.79
CA ALA A 427 4.46 5.00 -12.13
C ALA A 427 5.78 4.25 -12.36
N GLY A 428 5.99 3.75 -13.57
CA GLY A 428 7.28 3.29 -14.08
C GLY A 428 7.71 4.23 -15.21
N LEU A 429 8.97 4.64 -15.24
CA LEU A 429 9.45 5.62 -16.21
C LEU A 429 10.94 5.42 -16.52
N VAL A 430 11.33 5.82 -17.72
CA VAL A 430 12.72 5.88 -18.17
C VAL A 430 13.00 7.31 -18.60
N VAL A 431 14.07 7.89 -18.09
CA VAL A 431 14.48 9.28 -18.36
C VAL A 431 15.95 9.27 -18.74
N SER A 432 16.36 10.09 -19.72
CA SER A 432 17.79 10.25 -20.01
C SER A 432 18.52 10.82 -18.78
N LYS A 433 19.69 10.27 -18.43
CA LYS A 433 20.50 10.71 -17.29
C LYS A 433 20.84 12.20 -17.37
N LYS A 434 21.00 12.74 -18.58
CA LYS A 434 21.26 14.18 -18.83
C LYS A 434 20.04 15.05 -18.55
N ASN A 435 18.84 14.52 -18.75
CA ASN A 435 17.57 15.25 -18.57
C ASN A 435 17.00 15.13 -17.14
N LEU A 436 17.52 14.23 -16.29
CA LEU A 436 17.00 14.03 -14.93
C LEU A 436 16.89 15.33 -14.10
N PRO A 437 17.88 16.25 -14.09
CA PRO A 437 17.71 17.53 -13.39
C PRO A 437 16.57 18.39 -13.95
N LYS A 438 16.42 18.45 -15.28
CA LYS A 438 15.35 19.19 -15.94
C LYS A 438 13.98 18.56 -15.67
N PHE A 439 13.92 17.23 -15.61
CA PHE A 439 12.72 16.49 -15.22
C PHE A 439 12.28 16.86 -13.80
N MET A 440 13.21 16.89 -12.84
CA MET A 440 12.91 17.30 -11.46
C MET A 440 12.40 18.75 -11.39
N GLU A 441 12.99 19.67 -12.17
CA GLU A 441 12.57 21.08 -12.22
C GLU A 441 11.17 21.25 -12.78
N LEU A 442 10.88 20.60 -13.91
CA LEU A 442 9.58 20.71 -14.55
C LEU A 442 8.49 20.05 -13.70
N LEU A 443 8.77 18.88 -13.11
CA LEU A 443 7.85 18.17 -12.22
C LEU A 443 7.48 19.03 -11.01
N GLU A 444 8.48 19.59 -10.33
CA GLU A 444 8.25 20.47 -9.18
C GLU A 444 7.47 21.73 -9.57
N SER A 445 7.82 22.39 -10.69
CA SER A 445 7.11 23.57 -11.19
C SER A 445 5.64 23.28 -11.45
N LYS A 446 5.33 22.14 -12.08
CA LYS A 446 3.94 21.74 -12.36
C LYS A 446 3.15 21.47 -11.09
N CYS A 447 3.76 20.80 -10.11
CA CYS A 447 3.12 20.61 -8.81
C CYS A 447 2.85 21.95 -8.10
N VAL A 448 3.81 22.88 -8.09
CA VAL A 448 3.63 24.21 -7.47
C VAL A 448 2.51 25.02 -8.15
N GLU A 449 2.45 25.02 -9.49
CA GLU A 449 1.40 25.68 -10.26
C GLU A 449 -0.01 25.19 -9.89
N GLU A 450 -0.18 23.88 -9.68
CA GLU A 450 -1.48 23.29 -9.30
C GLU A 450 -1.87 23.64 -7.88
N SER A 451 -0.89 23.66 -6.99
CA SER A 451 -1.07 23.97 -5.58
C SER A 451 -1.48 25.41 -5.35
N SER A 452 -1.05 26.30 -6.25
CA SER A 452 -1.32 27.74 -6.17
C SER A 452 -2.71 28.11 -6.69
N LYS A 453 -3.43 27.18 -7.34
CA LYS A 453 -4.78 27.42 -7.87
C LYS A 453 -5.90 27.19 -6.84
N ASP A 454 -5.60 26.50 -5.73
CA ASP A 454 -6.51 26.31 -4.61
C ASP A 454 -6.17 27.31 -3.49
N ASP A 455 -6.85 28.45 -3.48
CA ASP A 455 -6.58 29.61 -2.60
C ASP A 455 -6.96 29.40 -1.12
N ASP A 456 -7.48 28.22 -0.73
CA ASP A 456 -8.03 27.99 0.63
C ASP A 456 -7.69 26.63 1.26
N THR A 457 -7.00 25.75 0.54
CA THR A 457 -6.48 24.49 1.09
C THR A 457 -5.26 24.11 0.26
N CYS A 458 -4.08 24.00 0.86
CA CYS A 458 -2.99 23.27 0.20
C CYS A 458 -3.47 21.83 -0.05
N LYS A 459 -4.06 21.55 -1.22
CA LYS A 459 -4.43 20.18 -1.67
C LYS A 459 -3.22 19.35 -2.09
N LEU A 460 -2.01 19.88 -1.90
CA LEU A 460 -0.84 19.03 -1.86
C LEU A 460 -0.89 18.15 -0.61
N VAL A 461 -1.42 16.95 -0.81
CA VAL A 461 -0.87 15.75 -0.16
C VAL A 461 -1.04 15.73 1.37
N ASP A 462 -2.18 16.19 1.90
CA ASP A 462 -2.47 16.13 3.36
C ASP A 462 -3.70 15.29 3.75
N ASN A 463 -4.12 14.34 2.91
CA ASN A 463 -5.17 13.39 3.31
C ASN A 463 -4.59 11.99 3.49
N ASP A 464 -3.74 11.82 4.51
CA ASP A 464 -3.59 10.52 5.18
C ASP A 464 -4.88 10.29 5.99
N ALA A 465 -5.91 9.85 5.27
CA ALA A 465 -7.24 9.60 5.81
C ALA A 465 -7.41 8.10 6.05
N ILE A 466 -8.08 7.75 7.15
CA ILE A 466 -8.56 6.41 7.41
C ILE A 466 -10.06 6.40 7.22
N ASP A 467 -10.52 5.47 6.39
CA ASP A 467 -11.94 5.12 6.33
C ASP A 467 -12.29 4.23 7.52
N VAL A 468 -13.24 4.69 8.32
CA VAL A 468 -13.72 4.00 9.52
C VAL A 468 -15.10 3.43 9.22
N ASP A 469 -15.22 2.12 9.29
CA ASP A 469 -16.46 1.40 9.00
C ASP A 469 -17.51 1.62 10.10
N MET A 470 -17.10 1.66 11.38
CA MET A 470 -18.05 1.72 12.50
C MET A 470 -17.45 2.34 13.78
N VAL A 471 -18.23 3.14 14.48
CA VAL A 471 -17.96 3.57 15.86
C VAL A 471 -18.64 2.59 16.81
N ILE A 472 -17.88 1.93 17.69
CA ILE A 472 -18.41 0.92 18.61
C ILE A 472 -18.17 1.30 20.07
N PRO A 473 -19.07 0.91 20.99
CA PRO A 473 -18.83 1.05 22.41
C PRO A 473 -17.74 0.08 22.85
N PHE A 474 -17.05 0.40 23.96
CA PHE A 474 -15.98 -0.45 24.49
C PHE A 474 -16.46 -1.88 24.77
N ALA A 475 -17.70 -2.05 25.25
CA ALA A 475 -18.32 -3.35 25.51
C ALA A 475 -18.43 -4.28 24.28
N LYS A 476 -18.37 -3.73 23.05
CA LYS A 476 -18.36 -4.53 21.80
C LYS A 476 -16.97 -5.03 21.40
N ILE A 477 -15.93 -4.66 22.14
CA ILE A 477 -14.59 -5.20 21.96
C ILE A 477 -14.54 -6.59 22.58
N SER A 478 -14.99 -7.59 21.82
CA SER A 478 -15.17 -8.96 22.31
C SER A 478 -14.79 -10.00 21.26
N ASN A 479 -14.64 -11.25 21.70
CA ASN A 479 -14.36 -12.37 20.81
C ASN A 479 -15.54 -12.64 19.85
N GLU A 480 -16.78 -12.41 20.28
CA GLU A 480 -17.95 -12.53 19.40
C GLU A 480 -17.87 -11.55 18.23
N THR A 481 -17.50 -10.30 18.50
CA THR A 481 -17.28 -9.31 17.43
C THR A 481 -16.11 -9.70 16.53
N LEU A 482 -15.03 -10.24 17.09
CA LEU A 482 -13.89 -10.72 16.30
C LEU A 482 -14.28 -11.86 15.35
N GLU A 483 -15.07 -12.83 15.80
CA GLU A 483 -15.57 -13.92 14.95
C GLU A 483 -16.52 -13.41 13.86
N ALA A 484 -17.40 -12.46 14.19
CA ALA A 484 -18.24 -11.77 13.20
C ALA A 484 -17.39 -11.09 12.13
N VAL A 485 -16.33 -10.38 12.54
CA VAL A 485 -15.36 -9.77 11.62
C VAL A 485 -14.69 -10.84 10.77
N LYS A 486 -14.12 -11.91 11.34
CA LYS A 486 -13.46 -12.97 10.55
C LYS A 486 -14.37 -13.57 9.47
N SER A 487 -15.66 -13.74 9.76
CA SER A 487 -16.63 -14.32 8.82
C SER A 487 -16.83 -13.51 7.51
N ILE A 488 -16.52 -12.20 7.55
CA ILE A 488 -16.58 -11.28 6.40
C ILE A 488 -15.40 -11.50 5.45
N GLY A 489 -14.29 -12.09 5.93
CA GLY A 489 -13.13 -12.44 5.12
C GLY A 489 -13.47 -13.38 3.96
N PRO A 490 -12.56 -13.57 2.99
CA PRO A 490 -11.22 -13.00 2.92
C PRO A 490 -11.21 -11.50 2.62
N TYR A 491 -10.20 -10.81 3.12
CA TYR A 491 -10.03 -9.37 2.96
C TYR A 491 -9.10 -9.02 1.79
N GLY A 492 -9.33 -7.85 1.17
CA GLY A 492 -8.56 -7.37 0.02
C GLY A 492 -9.09 -6.03 -0.49
N ILE A 493 -8.70 -5.62 -1.71
CA ILE A 493 -9.29 -4.44 -2.36
C ILE A 493 -10.81 -4.62 -2.47
N ALA A 494 -11.61 -3.55 -2.31
CA ALA A 494 -13.08 -3.57 -2.28
C ALA A 494 -13.74 -4.41 -1.16
N ASN A 495 -12.96 -5.11 -0.33
CA ASN A 495 -13.42 -5.76 0.91
C ASN A 495 -12.32 -5.63 1.96
N ALA A 496 -12.00 -4.39 2.37
CA ALA A 496 -10.92 -4.14 3.32
C ALA A 496 -11.27 -4.71 4.72
N LYS A 497 -10.24 -4.98 5.52
CA LYS A 497 -10.43 -5.34 6.93
C LYS A 497 -11.09 -4.17 7.67
N PRO A 498 -12.21 -4.39 8.41
CA PRO A 498 -12.94 -3.31 9.05
C PRO A 498 -12.08 -2.52 10.03
N THR A 499 -12.17 -1.20 9.95
CA THR A 499 -11.60 -0.28 10.93
C THR A 499 -12.71 0.24 11.84
N PHE A 500 -12.49 0.11 13.14
CA PHE A 500 -13.38 0.56 14.19
C PHE A 500 -12.81 1.80 14.87
N VAL A 501 -13.71 2.62 15.43
CA VAL A 501 -13.36 3.66 16.38
C VAL A 501 -14.06 3.40 17.71
N THR A 502 -13.29 3.50 18.79
CA THR A 502 -13.83 3.57 20.16
C THR A 502 -13.36 4.87 20.77
N ARG A 503 -14.30 5.65 21.29
CA ARG A 503 -14.03 6.97 21.85
C ARG A 503 -13.84 6.92 23.36
N SER A 504 -13.10 7.89 23.87
CA SER A 504 -12.95 8.13 25.31
C SER A 504 -12.46 6.92 26.11
N VAL A 505 -11.50 6.17 25.55
CA VAL A 505 -10.80 5.11 26.30
C VAL A 505 -9.70 5.70 27.16
N ILE A 506 -9.46 5.12 28.33
CA ILE A 506 -8.41 5.57 29.25
C ILE A 506 -7.19 4.68 29.09
N VAL A 507 -6.02 5.29 28.95
CA VAL A 507 -4.75 4.58 28.89
C VAL A 507 -4.32 4.16 30.29
N SER A 508 -4.19 2.86 30.53
CA SER A 508 -3.71 2.29 31.79
C SER A 508 -2.18 2.23 31.83
N SER A 509 -1.55 1.74 30.75
CA SER A 509 -0.10 1.66 30.64
C SER A 509 0.38 1.81 29.20
N THR A 510 1.64 2.20 29.07
CA THR A 510 2.34 2.39 27.79
C THR A 510 3.64 1.60 27.80
N HIS A 511 3.87 0.80 26.77
CA HIS A 511 5.09 0.00 26.62
C HIS A 511 5.66 0.16 25.21
N LEU A 512 6.96 0.42 25.14
CA LEU A 512 7.71 0.36 23.89
C LEU A 512 8.17 -1.07 23.61
N MET A 513 8.03 -1.49 22.36
CA MET A 513 8.45 -2.82 21.87
C MET A 513 9.42 -2.66 20.70
N SER A 514 10.18 -3.73 20.41
CA SER A 514 11.14 -3.78 19.28
C SER A 514 12.08 -2.57 19.26
N GLU A 515 12.85 -2.36 20.33
CA GLU A 515 13.80 -1.25 20.48
C GLU A 515 13.18 0.15 20.31
N GLY A 516 11.89 0.30 20.63
CA GLY A 516 11.19 1.59 20.56
C GLY A 516 10.41 1.81 19.27
N GLN A 517 10.43 0.88 18.32
CA GLN A 517 9.72 1.05 17.04
C GLN A 517 8.20 0.91 17.16
N HIS A 518 7.70 0.17 18.14
CA HIS A 518 6.28 -0.16 18.26
C HIS A 518 5.74 0.27 19.63
N LEU A 519 4.47 0.66 19.64
CA LEU A 519 3.74 1.05 20.85
C LEU A 519 2.77 -0.06 21.23
N ARG A 520 2.77 -0.44 22.51
CA ARG A 520 1.70 -1.22 23.12
C ARG A 520 1.04 -0.39 24.22
N LEU A 521 -0.28 -0.32 24.19
CA LEU A 521 -1.12 0.31 25.20
C LEU A 521 -2.00 -0.75 25.84
N GLU A 522 -2.22 -0.61 27.14
CA GLU A 522 -3.33 -1.27 27.82
C GLU A 522 -4.40 -0.20 28.07
N VAL A 523 -5.62 -0.43 27.60
CA VAL A 523 -6.72 0.55 27.69
C VAL A 523 -7.95 -0.05 28.35
N PHE A 524 -8.77 0.79 28.97
CA PHE A 524 -10.06 0.42 29.54
C PHE A 524 -11.12 1.48 29.24
N ASP A 525 -12.38 1.14 29.47
CA ASP A 525 -13.52 2.03 29.23
C ASP A 525 -13.52 3.25 30.16
N GLY A 526 -13.53 4.45 29.59
CA GLY A 526 -13.59 5.70 30.36
C GLY A 526 -14.96 6.01 30.98
N ALA A 527 -16.02 5.30 30.58
CA ALA A 527 -17.35 5.43 31.19
C ALA A 527 -17.53 4.57 32.45
N SER A 528 -16.60 3.66 32.74
CA SER A 528 -16.69 2.73 33.86
C SER A 528 -16.21 3.38 35.17
N ASN A 529 -17.13 3.55 36.13
CA ASN A 529 -16.86 4.18 37.44
C ASN A 529 -16.48 3.19 38.56
N ASP A 530 -16.32 1.89 38.26
CA ASP A 530 -16.07 0.83 39.26
C ASP A 530 -14.69 0.18 39.06
N ASP A 531 -13.81 0.32 40.06
CA ASP A 531 -12.41 -0.13 40.04
C ASP A 531 -12.23 -1.65 39.83
N GLU A 532 -13.20 -2.50 40.21
CA GLU A 532 -13.13 -3.95 39.97
C GLU A 532 -13.53 -4.34 38.54
N VAL A 533 -14.46 -3.59 37.93
CA VAL A 533 -14.87 -3.77 36.52
C VAL A 533 -13.79 -3.25 35.57
N VAL A 534 -13.10 -2.18 35.95
CA VAL A 534 -11.99 -1.59 35.21
C VAL A 534 -10.82 -2.57 35.03
N LYS A 535 -10.46 -3.34 36.06
CA LYS A 535 -9.36 -4.32 35.98
C LYS A 535 -9.67 -5.56 35.15
N SER A 536 -10.95 -5.96 35.07
CA SER A 536 -11.39 -7.11 34.28
C SER A 536 -11.66 -6.78 32.81
N SER A 537 -11.61 -5.50 32.44
CA SER A 537 -11.95 -4.99 31.10
C SER A 537 -10.75 -4.40 30.35
N ILE A 538 -9.52 -4.72 30.74
CA ILE A 538 -8.32 -4.21 30.07
C ILE A 538 -8.13 -4.90 28.71
N VAL A 539 -7.96 -4.10 27.66
CA VAL A 539 -7.69 -4.57 26.31
C VAL A 539 -6.31 -4.11 25.85
N SER A 540 -5.54 -5.04 25.28
CA SER A 540 -4.22 -4.79 24.70
C SER A 540 -4.33 -4.26 23.27
N VAL A 541 -3.70 -3.11 23.05
CA VAL A 541 -3.69 -2.37 21.77
C VAL A 541 -2.25 -2.20 21.29
N VAL A 542 -1.98 -2.58 20.04
CA VAL A 542 -0.63 -2.57 19.46
C VAL A 542 -0.60 -1.66 18.22
N GLY A 543 0.23 -0.62 18.26
CA GLY A 543 0.55 0.27 17.15
C GLY A 543 1.92 -0.03 16.57
N PHE A 544 1.95 -0.71 15.42
CA PHE A 544 3.19 -0.97 14.67
C PHE A 544 3.71 0.31 14.04
N GLY A 545 4.97 0.65 14.30
CA GLY A 545 5.62 1.88 13.81
C GLY A 545 5.17 3.15 14.55
N MET A 546 4.43 3.03 15.64
CA MET A 546 3.86 4.16 16.39
C MET A 546 4.62 4.47 17.70
N GLY A 547 5.89 4.05 17.80
CA GLY A 547 6.70 4.25 19.03
C GLY A 547 6.75 5.69 19.53
N GLU A 548 6.82 6.66 18.60
CA GLU A 548 6.86 8.10 18.90
C GLU A 548 5.65 8.60 19.73
N PHE A 549 4.50 7.95 19.60
CA PHE A 549 3.31 8.30 20.37
C PHE A 549 3.44 7.99 21.87
N ALA A 550 4.41 7.16 22.29
CA ALA A 550 4.72 6.93 23.71
C ALA A 550 5.15 8.21 24.43
N HIS A 551 5.64 9.21 23.70
CA HIS A 551 6.05 10.50 24.25
C HIS A 551 4.90 11.52 24.31
N VAL A 552 3.79 11.22 23.64
CA VAL A 552 2.62 12.12 23.52
C VAL A 552 1.45 11.64 24.38
N ILE A 553 1.46 10.36 24.76
CA ILE A 553 0.41 9.68 25.50
C ILE A 553 0.96 9.22 26.84
N SER A 554 0.26 9.53 27.93
CA SER A 554 0.59 9.12 29.29
C SER A 554 -0.50 8.25 29.91
N PRO A 555 -0.17 7.37 30.88
CA PRO A 555 -1.17 6.73 31.72
C PRO A 555 -2.13 7.75 32.35
N GLY A 556 -3.44 7.48 32.26
CA GLY A 556 -4.52 8.37 32.68
C GLY A 556 -5.05 9.28 31.56
N ASP A 557 -4.39 9.37 30.42
CA ASP A 557 -4.91 10.12 29.27
C ASP A 557 -6.18 9.47 28.72
N VAL A 558 -7.15 10.32 28.39
CA VAL A 558 -8.34 9.94 27.62
C VAL A 558 -8.02 10.11 26.13
N VAL A 559 -8.25 9.06 25.37
CA VAL A 559 -7.94 9.01 23.94
C VAL A 559 -9.10 8.39 23.15
N ASP A 560 -9.25 8.79 21.90
CA ASP A 560 -10.01 8.04 20.91
C ASP A 560 -9.04 7.16 20.12
N ILE A 561 -9.42 5.91 19.85
CA ILE A 561 -8.59 4.96 19.09
C ILE A 561 -9.30 4.51 17.81
N ALA A 562 -8.56 4.50 16.70
CA ALA A 562 -8.97 3.85 15.45
C ALA A 562 -8.15 2.57 15.27
N TYR A 563 -8.78 1.42 15.06
CA TYR A 563 -8.10 0.13 15.08
C TYR A 563 -8.78 -0.94 14.22
N THR A 564 -8.05 -1.99 13.89
CA THR A 564 -8.63 -3.25 13.38
C THR A 564 -8.52 -4.33 14.45
N MET A 565 -9.48 -5.26 14.51
CA MET A 565 -9.43 -6.37 15.47
C MET A 565 -8.57 -7.52 14.94
N ALA A 566 -7.77 -8.13 15.81
CA ALA A 566 -6.89 -9.23 15.47
C ALA A 566 -6.83 -10.27 16.59
N GLU A 567 -6.33 -11.46 16.25
CA GLU A 567 -5.91 -12.44 17.23
C GLU A 567 -4.43 -12.29 17.53
N TYR A 568 -4.10 -12.48 18.80
CA TYR A 568 -2.73 -12.60 19.25
C TYR A 568 -2.55 -13.96 19.91
N THR A 569 -1.73 -14.81 19.31
CA THR A 569 -1.40 -16.13 19.85
C THR A 569 -0.02 -16.09 20.47
N TYR A 570 0.07 -16.36 21.78
CA TYR A 570 1.33 -16.48 22.49
C TYR A 570 1.35 -17.72 23.35
N ARG A 571 2.35 -18.59 23.14
CA ARG A 571 2.51 -19.88 23.85
C ARG A 571 1.24 -20.75 23.81
N GLY A 572 0.54 -20.74 22.68
CA GLY A 572 -0.70 -21.53 22.48
C GLY A 572 -1.96 -20.92 23.11
N ILE A 573 -1.87 -19.74 23.72
CA ILE A 573 -3.04 -18.99 24.19
C ILE A 573 -3.35 -17.89 23.17
N THR A 574 -4.53 -17.94 22.59
CA THR A 574 -5.04 -16.93 21.66
C THR A 574 -5.95 -15.96 22.41
N SER A 575 -5.65 -14.66 22.29
CA SER A 575 -6.44 -13.58 22.89
C SER A 575 -6.80 -12.52 21.85
N LEU A 576 -7.90 -11.81 22.08
CA LEU A 576 -8.24 -10.61 21.34
C LEU A 576 -7.16 -9.55 21.52
N SER A 577 -6.73 -8.92 20.43
CA SER A 577 -5.87 -7.74 20.44
C SER A 577 -6.32 -6.75 19.37
N LEU A 578 -6.08 -5.46 19.63
CA LEU A 578 -6.40 -4.40 18.68
C LEU A 578 -5.14 -3.93 17.97
N HIS A 579 -5.15 -3.89 16.65
CA HIS A 579 -4.10 -3.28 15.86
C HIS A 579 -4.44 -1.81 15.60
N LEU A 580 -3.75 -0.91 16.31
CA LEU A 580 -3.93 0.53 16.24
C LEU A 580 -3.57 1.04 14.84
N ARG A 581 -4.47 1.84 14.26
CA ARG A 581 -4.29 2.55 12.98
C ARG A 581 -4.01 4.03 13.19
N ASP A 582 -4.64 4.62 14.20
CA ASP A 582 -4.41 5.99 14.64
C ASP A 582 -4.94 6.18 16.06
N ILE A 583 -4.43 7.20 16.74
CA ILE A 583 -4.84 7.55 18.11
C ILE A 583 -4.95 9.06 18.23
N LYS A 584 -6.08 9.52 18.75
CA LYS A 584 -6.38 10.93 18.96
C LYS A 584 -6.51 11.20 20.44
N PRO A 585 -5.51 11.83 21.06
CA PRO A 585 -5.67 12.27 22.43
C PRO A 585 -6.78 13.32 22.54
N CYS A 586 -7.61 13.25 23.60
CA CYS A 586 -8.65 14.27 23.78
C CYS A 586 -8.00 15.66 23.98
N ASN A 587 -8.45 16.64 23.19
CA ASN A 587 -7.93 18.00 23.29
C ASN A 587 -8.43 18.68 24.57
N ARG A 588 -7.57 19.54 25.14
CA ARG A 588 -7.94 20.41 26.27
C ARG A 588 -9.06 21.37 25.84
N GLU A 589 -9.86 21.85 26.79
CA GLU A 589 -10.93 22.80 26.50
C GLU A 589 -10.37 24.13 25.93
N GLY A 590 -11.09 24.74 24.97
CA GLY A 590 -10.73 26.01 24.34
C GLY A 590 -10.47 25.92 22.84
N LEU A 591 -10.83 26.97 22.09
CA LEU A 591 -10.83 26.93 20.62
C LEU A 591 -9.42 26.73 20.02
N VAL A 592 -8.39 27.24 20.68
CA VAL A 592 -6.98 27.11 20.25
C VAL A 592 -6.50 25.65 20.28
N TRP A 593 -7.10 24.82 21.13
CA TRP A 593 -6.81 23.39 21.24
C TRP A 593 -7.72 22.54 20.36
N ILE A 594 -9.03 22.88 20.32
CA ILE A 594 -10.03 22.09 19.60
C ILE A 594 -9.96 22.31 18.09
N LYS A 595 -9.65 23.54 17.65
CA LYS A 595 -9.56 23.94 16.23
C LYS A 595 -8.33 24.80 15.97
N PRO A 596 -7.11 24.24 16.07
CA PRO A 596 -5.85 24.99 15.90
C PRO A 596 -5.72 25.65 14.52
N GLU A 597 -6.43 25.16 13.50
CA GLU A 597 -6.49 25.75 12.17
C GLU A 597 -7.14 27.14 12.13
N VAL A 598 -8.10 27.42 13.02
CA VAL A 598 -8.82 28.71 13.04
C VAL A 598 -7.90 29.89 13.38
N PRO A 599 -7.14 29.89 14.50
CA PRO A 599 -6.21 30.98 14.79
C PRO A 599 -5.09 31.08 13.74
N GLU A 600 -4.66 29.97 13.14
CA GLU A 600 -3.67 29.98 12.06
C GLU A 600 -4.18 30.66 10.78
N GLN A 601 -5.43 30.40 10.39
CA GLN A 601 -6.07 31.09 9.25
C GLN A 601 -6.18 32.59 9.50
N LEU A 602 -6.64 33.00 10.69
CA LEU A 602 -6.75 34.41 11.04
C LEU A 602 -5.37 35.11 11.02
N TYR A 603 -4.33 34.44 11.53
CA TYR A 603 -2.96 34.96 11.49
C TYR A 603 -2.40 35.04 10.06
N SER A 604 -2.71 34.06 9.21
CA SER A 604 -2.30 34.04 7.80
C SER A 604 -2.95 35.18 7.01
N ASN A 605 -4.20 35.49 7.32
CA ASN A 605 -4.97 36.63 6.78
C ASN A 605 -4.52 38.00 7.33
N LYS A 606 -3.31 38.09 7.90
CA LYS A 606 -2.66 39.32 8.36
C LYS A 606 -3.38 40.04 9.52
N LEU A 607 -4.29 39.38 10.23
CA LEU A 607 -4.83 39.95 11.48
C LEU A 607 -3.74 40.01 12.56
N ASP A 608 -3.85 41.01 13.43
CA ASP A 608 -3.00 41.13 14.61
C ASP A 608 -3.50 40.24 15.77
N ILE A 609 -2.65 39.98 16.76
CA ILE A 609 -2.98 39.09 17.89
C ILE A 609 -4.16 39.61 18.73
N LYS A 610 -4.37 40.94 18.80
CA LYS A 610 -5.52 41.51 19.53
C LYS A 610 -6.82 41.22 18.80
N GLN A 611 -6.83 41.34 17.47
CA GLN A 611 -7.97 41.02 16.62
C GLN A 611 -8.29 39.53 16.68
N ILE A 612 -7.28 38.67 16.59
CA ILE A 612 -7.44 37.21 16.69
C ILE A 612 -8.04 36.83 18.06
N SER A 613 -7.44 37.30 19.15
CA SER A 613 -7.94 37.06 20.51
C SER A 613 -9.40 37.49 20.68
N LYS A 614 -9.80 38.64 20.13
CA LYS A 614 -11.19 39.11 20.17
C LYS A 614 -12.15 38.19 19.38
N LEU A 615 -11.73 37.70 18.21
CA LEU A 615 -12.57 36.86 17.34
C LEU A 615 -12.77 35.45 17.90
N LEU A 616 -11.80 34.92 18.62
CA LEU A 616 -11.91 33.61 19.26
C LEU A 616 -12.94 33.59 20.43
N LYS A 617 -13.58 34.74 20.75
CA LYS A 617 -14.42 34.96 21.95
C LYS A 617 -13.72 34.56 23.25
N ALA A 618 -12.41 34.52 23.19
CA ALA A 618 -11.52 34.27 24.26
C ALA A 618 -11.50 35.47 25.21
N GLY A 619 -11.66 35.25 26.51
CA GLY A 619 -11.33 36.27 27.52
C GLY A 619 -9.81 36.51 27.59
N ASN A 620 -9.19 36.22 28.73
CA ASN A 620 -7.75 36.36 28.96
C ASN A 620 -6.84 35.40 28.13
N GLU A 621 -7.29 34.76 27.04
CA GLU A 621 -6.47 33.81 26.26
C GLU A 621 -5.38 34.44 25.38
N LYS A 622 -5.14 35.75 25.49
CA LYS A 622 -4.03 36.40 24.78
C LYS A 622 -2.67 35.73 25.11
N GLU A 623 -2.53 35.24 26.34
CA GLU A 623 -1.35 34.48 26.80
C GLU A 623 -1.21 33.13 26.07
N LEU A 624 -2.31 32.53 25.60
CA LEU A 624 -2.31 31.27 24.83
C LEU A 624 -1.85 31.43 23.38
N LEU A 625 -1.73 32.67 22.89
CA LEU A 625 -1.32 32.98 21.51
C LEU A 625 0.13 33.49 21.40
N ILE A 626 0.70 34.03 22.48
CA ILE A 626 2.02 34.66 22.46
C ILE A 626 3.02 33.77 23.21
N PRO A 627 4.02 33.16 22.55
CA PRO A 627 5.09 32.43 23.23
C PRO A 627 5.98 33.38 24.04
N ASP A 628 6.34 32.98 25.26
CA ASP A 628 7.35 33.63 26.11
C ASP A 628 8.72 32.92 26.03
N GLU A 629 9.71 33.41 26.80
CA GLU A 629 11.06 32.81 26.82
C GLU A 629 11.07 31.34 27.28
N LYS A 630 10.15 30.92 28.15
CA LYS A 630 10.03 29.51 28.58
C LYS A 630 9.53 28.64 27.44
N HIS A 631 8.53 29.11 26.68
CA HIS A 631 7.99 28.39 25.52
C HIS A 631 9.08 28.20 24.45
N PHE A 632 9.83 29.25 24.09
CA PHE A 632 10.92 29.12 23.12
C PHE A 632 12.01 28.14 23.62
N SER A 633 12.41 28.24 24.89
CA SER A 633 13.42 27.35 25.45
C SER A 633 12.96 25.89 25.49
N ALA A 634 11.71 25.64 25.88
CA ALA A 634 11.14 24.29 25.93
C ALA A 634 11.05 23.69 24.53
N CYS A 635 10.45 24.42 23.59
CA CYS A 635 10.27 23.97 22.21
C CYS A 635 11.62 23.65 21.54
N TYR A 636 12.60 24.57 21.61
CA TYR A 636 13.91 24.34 20.98
C TYR A 636 14.65 23.16 21.62
N ARG A 637 14.61 23.01 22.96
CA ARG A 637 15.26 21.88 23.64
C ARG A 637 14.64 20.55 23.23
N THR A 638 13.31 20.46 23.21
CA THR A 638 12.60 19.26 22.78
C THR A 638 12.98 18.87 21.35
N ILE A 639 12.95 19.83 20.41
CA ILE A 639 13.32 19.60 19.02
C ILE A 639 14.79 19.16 18.91
N LYS A 640 15.69 19.87 19.59
CA LYS A 640 17.12 19.58 19.54
C LYS A 640 17.47 18.18 20.02
N GLU A 641 16.83 17.73 21.10
CA GLU A 641 17.16 16.46 21.75
C GLU A 641 16.45 15.26 21.13
N ASN A 642 15.25 15.44 20.55
CA ASN A 642 14.41 14.33 20.10
C ASN A 642 14.15 14.29 18.59
N PHE A 643 14.33 15.42 17.87
CA PHE A 643 13.98 15.53 16.45
C PHE A 643 15.22 15.78 15.55
N GLY A 644 16.43 15.72 16.11
CA GLY A 644 17.64 16.21 15.46
C GLY A 644 18.38 15.28 14.51
N GLN A 645 17.90 14.04 14.32
CA GLN A 645 18.60 13.03 13.53
C GLN A 645 18.30 13.07 12.01
N GLY A 646 17.33 13.88 11.57
CA GLY A 646 16.89 13.93 10.17
C GLY A 646 15.77 14.91 9.93
N VAL A 647 14.98 14.68 8.89
CA VAL A 647 13.74 15.43 8.62
C VAL A 647 12.66 14.96 9.58
N SER A 648 11.95 15.91 10.15
CA SER A 648 10.80 15.65 10.99
C SER A 648 9.55 16.23 10.36
N THR A 649 8.49 15.42 10.28
CA THR A 649 7.16 15.86 9.86
C THR A 649 6.21 15.68 11.04
N VAL A 650 5.57 16.77 11.46
CA VAL A 650 4.78 16.80 12.69
C VAL A 650 3.50 17.60 12.53
N ASP A 651 2.47 17.22 13.27
CA ASP A 651 1.34 18.08 13.59
C ASP A 651 1.65 18.93 14.82
N CYS A 652 1.32 20.23 14.76
CA CYS A 652 1.70 21.19 15.80
C CYS A 652 1.03 20.89 17.16
N ASP A 653 -0.13 20.26 17.18
CA ASP A 653 -0.84 19.84 18.39
C ASP A 653 -0.19 18.62 19.06
N LEU A 654 0.23 17.64 18.28
CA LEU A 654 0.99 16.50 18.79
C LEU A 654 2.38 16.93 19.29
N LEU A 655 3.05 17.84 18.56
CA LEU A 655 4.32 18.41 19.02
C LEU A 655 4.15 19.22 20.31
N ALA A 656 3.05 19.99 20.44
CA ALA A 656 2.75 20.72 21.67
C ALA A 656 2.61 19.79 22.88
N ARG A 657 1.90 18.66 22.70
CA ARG A 657 1.79 17.60 23.72
C ARG A 657 3.14 16.94 24.04
N TYR A 658 3.95 16.66 23.01
CA TYR A 658 5.32 16.15 23.20
C TYR A 658 6.16 17.12 24.04
N ILE A 659 6.12 18.42 23.72
CA ILE A 659 6.85 19.46 24.47
C ILE A 659 6.40 19.48 25.93
N TYR A 660 5.09 19.40 26.20
CA TYR A 660 4.57 19.33 27.56
C TYR A 660 5.06 18.08 28.31
N SER A 661 4.99 16.90 27.68
CA SER A 661 5.47 15.63 28.25
C SER A 661 6.96 15.70 28.62
N PHE A 662 7.76 16.31 27.75
CA PHE A 662 9.21 16.42 27.92
C PHE A 662 9.66 17.51 28.90
N SER A 663 8.98 18.66 28.91
CA SER A 663 9.46 19.88 29.61
C SER A 663 8.57 20.34 30.75
N HIS A 664 7.36 19.78 30.88
CA HIS A 664 6.28 20.24 31.76
C HIS A 664 5.87 21.71 31.55
N ILE A 665 6.20 22.27 30.39
CA ILE A 665 5.72 23.59 29.96
C ILE A 665 4.53 23.40 29.04
N GLU A 666 3.38 23.93 29.45
CA GLU A 666 2.20 23.99 28.60
C GLU A 666 2.44 24.96 27.44
N ILE A 667 2.18 24.51 26.21
CA ILE A 667 2.34 25.28 25.00
C ILE A 667 1.19 24.93 24.06
N THR A 668 0.59 25.93 23.42
CA THR A 668 -0.50 25.69 22.47
C THR A 668 0.03 25.27 21.09
N PRO A 669 -0.80 24.65 20.22
CA PRO A 669 -0.41 24.36 18.85
C PRO A 669 -0.02 25.63 18.08
N PHE A 670 -0.76 26.72 18.30
CA PHE A 670 -0.47 28.04 17.71
C PHE A 670 0.88 28.58 18.20
N GLN A 671 1.14 28.56 19.51
CA GLN A 671 2.44 28.99 20.06
C GLN A 671 3.59 28.11 19.53
N THR A 672 3.36 26.81 19.41
CA THR A 672 4.33 25.85 18.87
C THR A 672 4.69 26.22 17.44
N ARG A 673 3.69 26.48 16.58
CA ARG A 673 3.91 26.94 15.21
C ARG A 673 4.69 28.26 15.16
N ARG A 674 4.35 29.22 16.02
CA ARG A 674 5.08 30.49 16.12
C ARG A 674 6.53 30.33 16.59
N CYS A 675 6.81 29.40 17.51
CA CYS A 675 8.18 29.04 17.89
C CYS A 675 8.98 28.54 16.69
N LEU A 676 8.40 27.64 15.88
CA LEU A 676 9.04 27.12 14.67
C LEU A 676 9.30 28.23 13.63
N ASP A 677 8.35 29.13 13.40
CA ASP A 677 8.52 30.29 12.50
C ASP A 677 9.72 31.14 12.94
N VAL A 678 9.81 31.48 14.23
CA VAL A 678 10.92 32.25 14.81
C VAL A 678 12.25 31.50 14.70
N PHE A 679 12.27 30.17 14.92
CA PHE A 679 13.48 29.38 14.76
C PHE A 679 13.95 29.32 13.31
N SER A 680 13.02 29.25 12.36
CA SER A 680 13.35 29.28 10.94
C SER A 680 13.96 30.62 10.54
N GLU A 681 13.33 31.73 10.94
CA GLU A 681 13.83 33.09 10.68
C GLU A 681 15.17 33.37 11.36
N ALA A 682 15.42 32.76 12.52
CA ALA A 682 16.68 32.85 13.25
C ALA A 682 17.79 31.91 12.72
N GLY A 683 17.50 31.08 11.71
CA GLY A 683 18.46 30.12 11.14
C GLY A 683 18.76 28.91 12.02
N LEU A 684 17.88 28.58 12.96
CA LEU A 684 18.00 27.42 13.85
C LEU A 684 17.40 26.14 13.24
N ILE A 685 16.46 26.28 12.33
CA ILE A 685 15.85 25.17 11.56
C ILE A 685 15.62 25.61 10.12
N ARG A 686 15.40 24.66 9.20
CA ARG A 686 14.66 24.96 7.97
C ARG A 686 13.26 24.41 8.12
N LEU A 687 12.27 25.22 7.79
CA LEU A 687 10.87 24.92 8.00
C LEU A 687 10.15 24.88 6.65
N GLY A 688 9.54 23.74 6.35
CA GLY A 688 8.57 23.57 5.28
C GLY A 688 7.15 23.56 5.85
N VAL A 689 6.22 24.10 5.06
CA VAL A 689 4.78 24.11 5.40
C VAL A 689 4.05 23.13 4.49
N ILE A 690 3.37 22.17 5.12
CA ILE A 690 2.53 21.18 4.44
C ILE A 690 1.08 21.67 4.46
N SER A 691 0.56 21.97 5.65
CA SER A 691 -0.76 22.60 5.86
C SER A 691 -0.71 23.64 6.99
N SER A 692 -1.87 24.16 7.41
CA SER A 692 -1.95 25.17 8.48
C SER A 692 -1.41 24.67 9.82
N VAL A 693 -1.51 23.36 10.08
CA VAL A 693 -1.10 22.73 11.35
C VAL A 693 -0.02 21.67 11.18
N ARG A 694 0.24 21.20 9.95
CA ARG A 694 1.28 20.22 9.63
C ARG A 694 2.50 20.86 8.99
N VAL A 695 3.67 20.50 9.52
CA VAL A 695 4.94 21.14 9.18
C VAL A 695 6.00 20.08 9.02
N CYS A 696 7.01 20.36 8.20
CA CYS A 696 8.23 19.57 8.19
C CYS A 696 9.44 20.46 8.47
N PHE A 697 10.43 19.95 9.18
CA PHE A 697 11.63 20.72 9.48
C PHE A 697 12.87 19.84 9.65
N ASN A 698 14.03 20.45 9.49
CA ASN A 698 15.31 19.90 9.92
C ASN A 698 16.07 20.91 10.78
N LEU A 699 16.87 20.41 11.72
CA LEU A 699 17.70 21.25 12.57
C LEU A 699 18.89 21.82 11.79
N LEU A 700 19.22 23.07 12.10
CA LEU A 700 20.47 23.70 11.71
C LEU A 700 21.33 23.91 12.96
N PHE A 701 22.64 23.79 12.79
CA PHE A 701 23.63 24.06 13.84
C PHE A 701 24.45 25.30 13.46
N PRO A 702 23.86 26.51 13.58
CA PRO A 702 24.56 27.75 13.22
C PRO A 702 25.64 28.10 14.26
N ASP A 703 26.70 28.76 13.80
CA ASP A 703 27.73 29.30 14.67
C ASP A 703 27.21 30.56 15.40
N GLY A 704 27.19 30.52 16.74
CA GLY A 704 26.87 31.66 17.60
C GLY A 704 25.46 31.65 18.23
N LYS A 705 25.11 32.75 18.92
CA LYS A 705 23.80 32.88 19.60
C LYS A 705 22.75 33.44 18.63
N ALA A 706 21.68 32.67 18.41
CA ALA A 706 20.52 33.13 17.64
C ALA A 706 19.83 34.33 18.29
N LYS A 707 19.46 35.32 17.48
CA LYS A 707 18.81 36.56 17.93
C LYS A 707 17.30 36.52 17.67
N LEU A 708 16.56 35.74 18.46
CA LEU A 708 15.12 35.51 18.26
C LEU A 708 14.31 36.82 18.20
N LYS A 709 14.67 37.83 19.02
CA LYS A 709 13.96 39.11 19.10
C LYS A 709 14.04 39.98 17.84
N LEU A 710 14.95 39.64 16.90
CA LEU A 710 15.10 40.37 15.63
C LEU A 710 14.28 39.77 14.48
N THR A 711 13.68 38.60 14.70
CA THR A 711 12.84 37.91 13.70
C THR A 711 11.52 38.67 13.51
N ASP A 712 10.97 38.63 12.31
CA ASP A 712 9.77 39.38 11.94
C ASP A 712 8.52 38.78 12.59
N THR A 713 8.46 37.45 12.71
CA THR A 713 7.40 36.79 13.49
C THR A 713 7.42 37.23 14.95
N TYR A 714 8.60 37.32 15.59
CA TYR A 714 8.67 37.80 16.98
C TYR A 714 8.20 39.26 17.11
N LYS A 715 8.63 40.16 16.21
CA LYS A 715 8.18 41.57 16.21
C LYS A 715 6.66 41.68 16.04
N ARG A 716 6.10 40.89 15.13
CA ARG A 716 4.65 40.87 14.87
C ARG A 716 3.85 40.40 16.09
N LEU A 717 4.32 39.36 16.77
CA LEU A 717 3.68 38.85 18.00
C LEU A 717 3.68 39.91 19.12
N CYS A 718 4.74 40.71 19.22
CA CYS A 718 4.85 41.80 20.19
C CYS A 718 4.08 43.09 19.80
N GLY A 719 3.47 43.14 18.60
CA GLY A 719 2.76 44.33 18.10
C GLY A 719 3.68 45.47 17.65
N ASN A 720 4.93 45.17 17.30
CA ASN A 720 5.95 46.13 16.85
C ASN A 720 6.27 45.99 15.35
N GLY A 721 5.34 45.45 14.56
CA GLY A 721 5.51 45.14 13.13
C GLY A 721 4.49 45.85 12.26
#